data_AF-A0A0W0VCA5-F1
#
_entry.id   AF-A0A0W0VCA5-F1
#
_cell.length_a   1.000
_cell.length_b   1.000
_cell.length_c   1.000
_cell.angle_alpha   90.00
_cell.angle_beta   90.00
_cell.angle_gamma   90.00
#
_symmetry.space_group_name_H-M   'P 1'
#
loop_
_entity.id
_entity.type
_entity.pdbx_description
1 polymer ?
#
loop_
_entity_poly.entity_id
_entity_poly.type
_entity_poly.pdbx_seq_one_letter_code
_entity_poly.pdbx_strand_id
1 'polypeptide(L)'
;MGKKTILRLAEGMDISPLMQRKLQTILGEFEIEFYPAIPNLRRSYQRRMQSFYNAFLLVLSSLPELKHSKEDLKLYVDWCLEFYRLPQEELPVEEYQGILPNWYLEFGPLRQELPIEQYQHFLSDYTSFLLSALKDHFPHYKSKEHFVELINKAEQYVIMKRGRADLATLIPIKTGNSVEYVLRWEEQLKPYTDKTFKEFEAIQQHAKENNGLNIPHWFRSLSPWMQIYLHSFIPSELISKDDLKTLTGLKRNLNSLTLQWSSIKLEQGANLHHDLENIAQGKIPLWMKSLNPEHQQLLKLMADAGLSEAGISDEIANFDNWLQDKSERLARDKKQLEHFNQLTVLELPGSLSFLNGFIGEWNKLKLEQGAALDHDLKQIAQMGHAKIPIWLKSLDPQHQLVLRILAETKLMTASMSLDVSTLHSWLLSEKERITSQNKSFEPLERLNSLRKLPSWVLFLEDFERHFLSNILQVGSLEQCISFAPSRLRRLPLLANFCETKVFWLNERGEVEHEYSTRMRSSHMAARDIVEWPMPIKRLYATRNLELIHQHASNQPLLIQTLISPVPWLHAYIPDYALDMQRKEIIASFQEEKDKLIVSTNHPFNIAKYLYYTTATDKSCQALITLVEMRILAMQYPHFIPSSWSLNKIKAVIALAFAEVEDKQALNSEQLFPEQDNETQTVISNLKRLFEKNHHALSQMDDWQAILAKQLEWKTVLEKEGKSKRFSIDVESVRELLKEYRTILNSPYGSATIFDYYGRELFLSSIENLLMGESQCKSYGSCVSGKDRREVLETHILAMLIFHKRKGYWPSMSHTGQDRADFVDIVADLWVTWHGYELAEQNADGSSGIKTPANYWPADIAAAICKKAGMHALHHSDVLATNNEVGRIGNLSVDKKNSKQVITVLKAAREDEGNAKEIITLLNHLIHHALGVKPLIMLLDLTRQGQKNPINRRSALEALHQLSKRADFMSVNNYLYAVLQLSREERAEILDLLTDLCNQGEFMRNKTSNLMIFKKEAPEGILATKDILQNRDGREETDMIKLTRIFAEICPKATEKWKRAPEILKIYQAIFNIQNHPQDKSAIKENIAELAKIKEIAIQYSTSQVIS
;
A
#
# COMPACT_ATOMS: atom_id res chain seq x y z
N MET A 1 17.55 5.15 15.84
CA MET A 1 16.98 4.56 17.07
C MET A 1 17.61 3.20 17.23
N GLY A 2 17.96 2.80 18.45
CA GLY A 2 18.43 1.45 18.71
C GLY A 2 17.37 0.45 18.26
N LYS A 3 17.81 -0.64 17.62
CA LYS A 3 16.97 -1.78 17.28
C LYS A 3 16.39 -2.31 18.59
N LYS A 4 15.08 -2.21 18.78
CA LYS A 4 14.41 -2.75 19.97
C LYS A 4 14.17 -4.24 19.79
N THR A 5 14.36 -5.02 20.85
CA THR A 5 13.95 -6.44 20.90
C THR A 5 12.76 -6.60 21.85
N ILE A 6 11.73 -7.32 21.41
CA ILE A 6 10.60 -7.71 22.26
C ILE A 6 10.77 -9.18 22.62
N LEU A 7 10.93 -9.49 23.92
CA LEU A 7 10.93 -10.85 24.44
C LEU A 7 9.52 -11.22 24.94
N ARG A 8 8.92 -12.22 24.30
CA ARG A 8 7.59 -12.71 24.63
C ARG A 8 7.64 -13.89 25.59
N LEU A 9 6.90 -13.80 26.69
CA LEU A 9 6.74 -14.82 27.73
C LEU A 9 5.27 -15.24 27.83
N ALA A 10 5.00 -16.50 28.19
CA ALA A 10 3.62 -16.92 28.44
C ALA A 10 3.04 -16.18 29.66
N GLU A 11 1.75 -15.88 29.67
CA GLU A 11 1.10 -15.31 30.86
C GLU A 11 1.34 -16.16 32.11
N GLY A 12 1.76 -15.52 33.21
CA GLY A 12 2.13 -16.18 34.46
C GLY A 12 3.53 -16.84 34.46
N MET A 13 4.30 -16.73 33.37
CA MET A 13 5.68 -17.20 33.33
C MET A 13 6.63 -16.14 33.89
N ASP A 14 7.30 -16.47 35.00
CA ASP A 14 8.40 -15.68 35.53
C ASP A 14 9.76 -16.22 35.06
N ILE A 15 10.69 -15.32 34.76
CA ILE A 15 12.09 -15.68 34.49
C ILE A 15 12.99 -15.22 35.64
N SER A 16 13.94 -16.07 36.03
CA SER A 16 14.88 -15.72 37.10
C SER A 16 15.80 -14.56 36.66
N PRO A 17 16.34 -13.77 37.60
CA PRO A 17 17.33 -12.74 37.26
C PRO A 17 18.59 -13.28 36.57
N LEU A 18 18.93 -14.56 36.81
CA LEU A 18 20.01 -15.23 36.09
C LEU A 18 19.63 -15.48 34.63
N MET A 19 18.45 -16.06 34.39
CA MET A 19 17.90 -16.28 33.05
C MET A 19 17.83 -14.98 32.26
N GLN A 20 17.32 -13.90 32.87
CA GLN A 20 17.23 -12.58 32.24
C GLN A 20 18.60 -12.06 31.79
N ARG A 21 19.64 -12.15 32.63
CA ARG A 21 21.01 -11.74 32.27
C ARG A 21 21.60 -12.58 31.14
N LYS A 22 21.31 -13.89 31.12
CA LYS A 22 21.73 -14.77 30.03
C LYS A 22 21.03 -14.42 28.72
N LEU A 23 19.72 -14.18 28.76
CA LEU A 23 18.96 -13.70 27.61
C LEU A 23 19.45 -12.35 27.12
N GLN A 24 19.84 -11.43 28.01
CA GLN A 24 20.43 -10.14 27.62
C GLN A 24 21.77 -10.30 26.89
N THR A 25 22.52 -11.37 27.17
CA THR A 25 23.75 -11.69 26.45
C THR A 25 23.45 -12.18 25.01
N ILE A 26 22.30 -12.81 24.79
CA ILE A 26 21.88 -13.32 23.47
C ILE A 26 21.18 -12.24 22.65
N LEU A 27 20.23 -11.53 23.27
CA LEU A 27 19.26 -10.63 22.61
C LEU A 27 19.63 -9.15 22.70
N GLY A 28 20.61 -8.79 23.53
CA GLY A 28 20.85 -7.41 23.94
C GLY A 28 19.77 -6.89 24.88
N GLU A 29 19.52 -5.58 24.85
CA GLU A 29 18.41 -4.98 25.61
C GLU A 29 17.06 -5.37 24.99
N PHE A 30 16.10 -5.77 25.84
CA PHE A 30 14.77 -6.16 25.41
C PHE A 30 13.67 -5.68 26.35
N GLU A 31 12.48 -5.50 25.79
CA GLU A 31 11.23 -5.26 26.51
C GLU A 31 10.49 -6.61 26.67
N ILE A 32 9.91 -6.88 27.84
CA ILE A 32 9.11 -8.09 28.07
C ILE A 32 7.66 -7.82 27.69
N GLU A 33 7.07 -8.74 26.93
CA GLU A 33 5.64 -8.75 26.63
C GLU A 33 5.04 -10.13 26.96
N PHE A 34 3.87 -10.18 27.60
CA PHE A 34 3.20 -11.45 27.87
C PHE A 34 2.25 -11.82 26.74
N TYR A 35 2.19 -13.11 26.40
CA TYR A 35 1.22 -13.64 25.45
C TYR A 35 0.18 -14.55 26.12
N PRO A 36 -1.11 -14.32 25.85
CA PRO A 36 -2.19 -15.16 26.35
C PRO A 36 -2.26 -16.49 25.59
N ALA A 37 -2.89 -17.49 26.21
CA ALA A 37 -3.23 -18.74 25.54
C ALA A 37 -4.28 -18.54 24.42
N ILE A 38 -5.20 -17.60 24.61
CA ILE A 38 -6.24 -17.23 23.65
C ILE A 38 -5.93 -15.84 23.09
N PRO A 39 -5.98 -15.60 21.77
CA PRO A 39 -5.64 -14.31 21.19
C PRO A 39 -6.56 -13.19 21.69
N ASN A 40 -5.97 -12.08 22.15
CA ASN A 40 -6.74 -10.89 22.51
C ASN A 40 -7.19 -10.17 21.23
N LEU A 41 -8.42 -10.48 20.77
CA LEU A 41 -8.97 -9.91 19.54
C LEU A 41 -9.06 -8.39 19.65
N ARG A 42 -9.51 -7.88 20.79
CA ARG A 42 -9.69 -6.47 21.04
C ARG A 42 -8.41 -5.66 20.81
N ARG A 43 -7.27 -6.11 21.36
CA ARG A 43 -5.94 -5.51 21.17
C ARG A 43 -5.62 -5.40 19.68
N SER A 44 -5.88 -6.47 18.92
CA SER A 44 -5.65 -6.48 17.47
C SER A 44 -6.48 -5.40 16.76
N TYR A 45 -7.78 -5.31 17.04
CA TYR A 45 -8.63 -4.30 16.40
C TYR A 45 -8.30 -2.86 16.83
N GLN A 46 -7.95 -2.61 18.09
CA GLN A 46 -7.49 -1.29 18.55
C GLN A 46 -6.21 -0.87 17.82
N ARG A 47 -5.22 -1.77 17.73
CA ARG A 47 -3.98 -1.50 16.99
C ARG A 47 -4.26 -1.24 15.50
N ARG A 48 -5.22 -1.96 14.91
CA ARG A 48 -5.61 -1.73 13.51
C ARG A 48 -6.20 -0.33 13.29
N MET A 49 -7.11 0.11 14.17
CA MET A 49 -7.70 1.46 14.13
C MET A 49 -6.64 2.54 14.29
N GLN A 50 -5.71 2.35 15.24
CA GLN A 50 -4.59 3.27 15.48
C GLN A 50 -3.62 3.33 14.28
N SER A 51 -3.38 2.21 13.60
CA SER A 51 -2.57 2.16 12.39
C SER A 51 -3.17 3.01 11.28
N PHE A 52 -4.48 2.90 11.06
CA PHE A 52 -5.19 3.72 10.08
C PHE A 52 -5.29 5.18 10.46
N TYR A 53 -5.41 5.49 11.76
CA TYR A 53 -5.29 6.85 12.25
C TYR A 53 -3.93 7.45 11.84
N ASN A 54 -2.83 6.74 12.12
CA ASN A 54 -1.48 7.19 11.76
C ASN A 54 -1.28 7.31 10.24
N ALA A 55 -1.83 6.36 9.47
CA ALA A 55 -1.82 6.40 8.01
C ALA A 55 -2.55 7.65 7.50
N PHE A 56 -3.73 7.95 8.04
CA PHE A 56 -4.51 9.13 7.70
C PHE A 56 -3.73 10.42 8.01
N LEU A 57 -3.04 10.49 9.15
CA LEU A 57 -2.17 11.63 9.47
C LEU A 57 -1.03 11.80 8.45
N LEU A 58 -0.43 10.71 7.96
CA LEU A 58 0.58 10.79 6.89
C LEU A 58 -0.03 11.33 5.59
N VAL A 59 -1.26 10.93 5.25
CA VAL A 59 -1.99 11.48 4.10
C VAL A 59 -2.13 13.00 4.23
N LEU A 60 -2.62 13.47 5.39
CA LEU A 60 -2.79 14.90 5.68
C LEU A 60 -1.49 15.70 5.65
N SER A 61 -0.36 15.09 6.06
CA SER A 61 0.94 15.78 6.09
C SER A 61 1.68 15.77 4.75
N SER A 62 1.35 14.85 3.85
CA SER A 62 2.11 14.62 2.63
C SER A 62 1.45 15.17 1.38
N LEU A 63 0.11 15.21 1.33
CA LEU A 63 -0.62 15.66 0.15
C LEU A 63 -0.85 17.18 0.18
N PRO A 64 -0.36 17.93 -0.82
CA PRO A 64 -0.47 19.38 -0.83
C PRO A 64 -1.91 19.88 -0.94
N GLU A 65 -2.81 19.13 -1.59
CA GLU A 65 -4.21 19.50 -1.80
C GLU A 65 -5.01 19.50 -0.50
N LEU A 66 -4.59 18.71 0.48
CA LEU A 66 -5.25 18.63 1.79
C LEU A 66 -4.75 19.70 2.77
N LYS A 67 -3.77 20.52 2.40
CA LYS A 67 -3.16 21.52 3.28
C LYS A 67 -4.18 22.47 3.90
N HIS A 68 -5.22 22.86 3.15
CA HIS A 68 -6.27 23.77 3.62
C HIS A 68 -7.30 23.12 4.55
N SER A 69 -7.48 21.79 4.49
CA SER A 69 -8.42 21.03 5.32
C SER A 69 -7.73 20.25 6.45
N LYS A 70 -6.40 20.44 6.62
CA LYS A 70 -5.58 19.58 7.48
C LYS A 70 -6.05 19.54 8.93
N GLU A 71 -6.25 20.70 9.56
CA GLU A 71 -6.65 20.77 10.98
C GLU A 71 -8.07 20.23 11.20
N ASP A 72 -8.98 20.50 10.26
CA ASP A 72 -10.36 20.03 10.29
C ASP A 72 -10.44 18.51 10.19
N LEU A 73 -9.71 17.95 9.22
CA LEU A 73 -9.63 16.51 9.00
C LEU A 73 -8.91 15.81 10.16
N LYS A 74 -7.91 16.48 10.78
CA LYS A 74 -7.27 15.99 11.99
C LYS A 74 -8.26 15.89 13.16
N LEU A 75 -9.03 16.96 13.41
CA LEU A 75 -10.04 16.98 14.46
C LEU A 75 -11.09 15.87 14.24
N TYR A 76 -11.51 15.66 13.00
CA TYR A 76 -12.45 14.60 12.64
C TYR A 76 -11.90 13.19 12.83
N VAL A 77 -10.64 12.93 12.46
CA VAL A 77 -10.05 11.60 12.65
C VAL A 77 -9.76 11.32 14.13
N ASP A 78 -9.42 12.34 14.92
CA ASP A 78 -9.32 12.25 16.39
C ASP A 78 -10.69 11.83 16.99
N TRP A 79 -11.78 12.48 16.58
CA TRP A 79 -13.13 12.12 17.01
C TRP A 79 -13.51 10.70 16.56
N CYS A 80 -13.22 10.31 15.30
CA CYS A 80 -13.50 8.96 14.81
C CYS A 80 -12.83 7.90 15.70
N LEU A 81 -11.56 8.11 16.07
CA LEU A 81 -10.81 7.16 16.88
C LEU A 81 -11.42 7.01 18.29
N GLU A 82 -11.81 8.13 18.92
CA GLU A 82 -12.45 8.09 20.23
C GLU A 82 -13.87 7.50 20.16
N PHE A 83 -14.64 7.82 19.12
CA PHE A 83 -15.99 7.30 18.92
C PHE A 83 -16.01 5.77 18.73
N TYR A 84 -15.01 5.21 18.05
CA TYR A 84 -14.85 3.77 17.87
C TYR A 84 -13.96 3.10 18.92
N ARG A 85 -13.64 3.79 20.03
CA ARG A 85 -12.83 3.24 21.10
C ARG A 85 -13.49 2.00 21.71
N LEU A 86 -12.80 0.86 21.61
CA LEU A 86 -13.32 -0.40 22.16
C LEU A 86 -13.28 -0.36 23.72
N PRO A 87 -14.37 -0.74 24.41
CA PRO A 87 -14.57 -0.52 25.86
C PRO A 87 -13.62 -1.32 26.76
N GLN A 88 -13.02 -0.70 27.78
CA GLN A 88 -12.08 -1.32 28.76
C GLN A 88 -12.78 -2.30 29.70
N GLU A 89 -12.10 -3.42 30.01
CA GLU A 89 -12.65 -4.53 30.83
C GLU A 89 -12.98 -4.12 32.28
N GLU A 90 -12.51 -2.94 32.71
CA GLU A 90 -12.58 -2.49 34.10
C GLU A 90 -13.56 -1.34 34.34
N LEU A 91 -14.28 -0.86 33.32
CA LEU A 91 -15.18 0.28 33.51
C LEU A 91 -16.56 -0.17 34.04
N PRO A 92 -17.07 0.43 35.13
CA PRO A 92 -18.40 0.12 35.66
C PRO A 92 -19.47 0.35 34.59
N VAL A 93 -20.41 -0.59 34.46
CA VAL A 93 -21.51 -0.53 33.46
C VAL A 93 -22.31 0.77 33.59
N GLU A 94 -22.40 1.31 34.80
CA GLU A 94 -23.13 2.54 35.09
C GLU A 94 -22.59 3.74 34.31
N GLU A 95 -21.30 3.79 34.00
CA GLU A 95 -20.67 4.95 33.32
C GLU A 95 -21.04 5.02 31.83
N TYR A 96 -21.50 3.90 31.25
CA TYR A 96 -21.80 3.77 29.82
C TYR A 96 -23.28 3.56 29.47
N GLN A 97 -24.17 3.53 30.47
CA GLN A 97 -25.61 3.27 30.28
C GLN A 97 -26.36 4.27 29.39
N GLY A 98 -25.72 5.35 28.91
CA GLY A 98 -26.28 6.29 27.93
C GLY A 98 -25.47 6.47 26.64
N ILE A 99 -24.30 5.81 26.52
CA ILE A 99 -23.36 6.01 25.40
C ILE A 99 -23.30 4.77 24.51
N LEU A 100 -23.42 3.57 25.09
CA LEU A 100 -23.28 2.33 24.33
C LEU A 100 -24.59 1.92 23.64
N PRO A 101 -24.54 1.42 22.40
CA PRO A 101 -25.71 0.94 21.69
C PRO A 101 -26.36 -0.23 22.43
N ASN A 102 -27.70 -0.32 22.38
CA ASN A 102 -28.51 -1.27 23.17
C ASN A 102 -28.08 -2.74 23.09
N TRP A 103 -27.47 -3.18 21.97
CA TRP A 103 -26.96 -4.55 21.86
C TRP A 103 -25.81 -4.83 22.85
N TYR A 104 -25.05 -3.82 23.27
CA TYR A 104 -24.00 -3.97 24.28
C TYR A 104 -24.58 -4.32 25.66
N LEU A 105 -25.77 -3.79 25.97
CA LEU A 105 -26.49 -4.09 27.22
C LEU A 105 -27.05 -5.52 27.24
N GLU A 106 -27.29 -6.14 26.08
CA GLU A 106 -27.78 -7.52 25.97
C GLU A 106 -26.71 -8.57 26.28
N PHE A 107 -25.43 -8.27 26.06
CA PHE A 107 -24.33 -9.20 26.35
C PHE A 107 -23.84 -9.16 27.81
N GLY A 108 -24.32 -8.18 28.60
CA GLY A 108 -24.04 -8.04 30.03
C GLY A 108 -22.56 -7.77 30.37
N PRO A 109 -22.27 -7.31 31.61
CA PRO A 109 -20.89 -7.10 32.11
C PRO A 109 -20.03 -8.37 32.26
N LEU A 110 -20.51 -9.52 31.82
CA LEU A 110 -19.83 -10.79 32.03
C LEU A 110 -18.79 -11.01 30.95
N ARG A 111 -17.55 -10.55 31.18
CA ARG A 111 -16.21 -11.10 30.80
C ARG A 111 -16.01 -11.82 29.45
N GLN A 112 -16.98 -11.85 28.55
CA GLN A 112 -16.91 -12.56 27.29
C GLN A 112 -16.38 -11.59 26.25
N GLU A 113 -15.24 -11.93 25.65
CA GLU A 113 -14.75 -11.24 24.47
C GLU A 113 -15.87 -11.20 23.42
N LEU A 114 -16.07 -10.03 22.79
CA LEU A 114 -17.04 -9.91 21.72
C LEU A 114 -16.69 -10.89 20.58
N PRO A 115 -17.70 -11.45 19.89
CA PRO A 115 -17.47 -12.23 18.66
C PRO A 115 -16.68 -11.41 17.63
N ILE A 116 -15.82 -12.08 16.85
CA ILE A 116 -14.95 -11.43 15.89
C ILE A 116 -15.73 -10.60 14.86
N GLU A 117 -16.96 -11.00 14.53
CA GLU A 117 -17.85 -10.33 13.59
C GLU A 117 -18.23 -8.92 14.08
N GLN A 118 -18.39 -8.72 15.39
CA GLN A 118 -18.69 -7.41 15.96
C GLN A 118 -17.49 -6.48 15.87
N TYR A 119 -16.29 -7.00 16.17
CA TYR A 119 -15.06 -6.24 15.96
C TYR A 119 -14.83 -5.89 14.49
N GLN A 120 -15.12 -6.81 13.56
CA GLN A 120 -15.08 -6.54 12.13
C GLN A 120 -16.04 -5.43 11.72
N HIS A 121 -17.26 -5.43 12.27
CA HIS A 121 -18.23 -4.39 12.01
C HIS A 121 -17.68 -3.01 12.45
N PHE A 122 -17.16 -2.91 13.67
CA PHE A 122 -16.55 -1.67 14.16
C PHE A 122 -15.41 -1.18 13.28
N LEU A 123 -14.49 -2.06 12.89
CA LEU A 123 -13.35 -1.70 12.05
C LEU A 123 -13.79 -1.27 10.64
N SER A 124 -14.76 -1.98 10.04
CA SER A 124 -15.31 -1.63 8.73
C SER A 124 -16.00 -0.28 8.75
N ASP A 125 -16.75 0.00 9.84
CA ASP A 125 -17.41 1.27 10.04
C ASP A 125 -16.42 2.42 10.21
N TYR A 126 -15.47 2.29 11.14
CA TYR A 126 -14.40 3.25 11.36
C TYR A 126 -13.65 3.55 10.06
N THR A 127 -13.22 2.51 9.34
CA THR A 127 -12.51 2.66 8.06
C THR A 127 -13.36 3.40 7.03
N SER A 128 -14.66 3.11 6.97
CA SER A 128 -15.60 3.82 6.09
C SER A 128 -15.70 5.32 6.44
N PHE A 129 -15.70 5.70 7.72
CA PHE A 129 -15.68 7.11 8.14
C PHE A 129 -14.42 7.84 7.65
N LEU A 130 -13.26 7.18 7.65
CA LEU A 130 -12.01 7.74 7.12
C LEU A 130 -12.08 7.92 5.60
N LEU A 131 -12.54 6.90 4.87
CA LEU A 131 -12.62 6.94 3.41
C LEU A 131 -13.60 8.01 2.92
N SER A 132 -14.73 8.19 3.61
CA SER A 132 -15.69 9.26 3.29
C SER A 132 -15.08 10.65 3.49
N ALA A 133 -14.27 10.85 4.52
CA ALA A 133 -13.57 12.13 4.72
C ALA A 133 -12.57 12.45 3.61
N LEU A 134 -11.84 11.45 3.12
CA LEU A 134 -10.98 11.63 1.96
C LEU A 134 -11.78 11.95 0.70
N LYS A 135 -12.87 11.22 0.44
CA LYS A 135 -13.74 11.49 -0.72
C LYS A 135 -14.28 12.92 -0.71
N ASP A 136 -14.71 13.40 0.45
CA ASP A 136 -15.32 14.71 0.64
C ASP A 136 -14.34 15.88 0.44
N HIS A 137 -13.06 15.67 0.73
CA HIS A 137 -12.01 16.70 0.72
C HIS A 137 -10.96 16.51 -0.38
N PHE A 138 -11.01 15.41 -1.14
CA PHE A 138 -10.03 15.10 -2.18
C PHE A 138 -10.72 14.62 -3.47
N PRO A 139 -11.45 15.52 -4.17
CA PRO A 139 -12.36 15.16 -5.26
C PRO A 139 -11.68 14.71 -6.56
N HIS A 140 -10.35 14.85 -6.67
CA HIS A 140 -9.60 14.41 -7.86
C HIS A 140 -9.69 12.90 -8.08
N TYR A 141 -9.83 12.13 -7.00
CA TYR A 141 -10.05 10.69 -7.07
C TYR A 141 -11.54 10.38 -7.07
N LYS A 142 -11.98 9.61 -8.07
CA LYS A 142 -13.40 9.37 -8.31
C LYS A 142 -13.91 8.05 -7.74
N SER A 143 -13.02 7.12 -7.41
CA SER A 143 -13.39 5.77 -7.03
C SER A 143 -12.97 5.43 -5.60
N LYS A 144 -13.76 4.59 -4.94
CA LYS A 144 -13.49 4.07 -3.60
C LYS A 144 -12.11 3.39 -3.52
N GLU A 145 -11.74 2.68 -4.57
CA GLU A 145 -10.50 1.91 -4.69
C GLU A 145 -9.27 2.80 -4.53
N HIS A 146 -9.31 4.03 -5.04
CA HIS A 146 -8.21 4.99 -4.88
C HIS A 146 -8.04 5.43 -3.43
N PHE A 147 -9.12 5.73 -2.71
CA PHE A 147 -9.04 6.11 -1.29
C PHE A 147 -8.59 4.94 -0.41
N VAL A 148 -9.07 3.73 -0.74
CA VAL A 148 -8.62 2.49 -0.10
C VAL A 148 -7.12 2.32 -0.29
N GLU A 149 -6.62 2.46 -1.52
CA GLU A 149 -5.20 2.31 -1.82
C GLU A 149 -4.35 3.42 -1.20
N LEU A 150 -4.89 4.64 -1.11
CA LEU A 150 -4.23 5.77 -0.46
C LEU A 150 -3.94 5.49 1.02
N ILE A 151 -4.94 5.04 1.79
CA ILE A 151 -4.77 4.64 3.19
C ILE A 151 -3.89 3.40 3.30
N ASN A 152 -4.09 2.41 2.42
CA ASN A 152 -3.32 1.17 2.42
C ASN A 152 -1.82 1.42 2.22
N LYS A 153 -1.44 2.31 1.30
CA LYS A 153 -0.06 2.69 1.04
C LYS A 153 0.47 3.62 2.12
N ALA A 154 -0.29 4.62 2.56
CA ALA A 154 0.15 5.52 3.65
C ALA A 154 0.55 4.72 4.90
N GLU A 155 -0.25 3.72 5.29
CA GLU A 155 0.08 2.82 6.40
C GLU A 155 1.44 2.14 6.21
N GLN A 156 1.72 1.63 5.00
CA GLN A 156 2.98 0.96 4.70
C GLN A 156 4.18 1.89 4.87
N TYR A 157 4.07 3.15 4.43
CA TYR A 157 5.13 4.16 4.60
C TYR A 157 5.28 4.59 6.07
N VAL A 158 4.19 4.65 6.85
CA VAL A 158 4.26 4.86 8.31
C VAL A 158 5.03 3.74 9.00
N ILE A 159 4.73 2.49 8.67
CA ILE A 159 5.42 1.32 9.23
C ILE A 159 6.90 1.31 8.79
N MET A 160 7.19 1.61 7.52
CA MET A 160 8.57 1.73 7.01
C MET A 160 9.36 2.77 7.82
N LYS A 161 8.78 3.96 8.02
CA LYS A 161 9.37 5.06 8.79
C LYS A 161 9.64 4.67 10.25
N ARG A 162 8.71 3.95 10.88
CA ARG A 162 8.83 3.50 12.28
C ARG A 162 9.90 2.43 12.46
N GLY A 163 10.14 1.62 11.43
CA GLY A 163 10.94 0.42 11.54
C GLY A 163 10.16 -0.73 12.17
N ARG A 164 10.88 -1.79 12.53
CA ARG A 164 10.36 -2.98 13.18
C ARG A 164 11.26 -3.35 14.37
N ALA A 165 10.67 -4.00 15.36
CA ALA A 165 11.41 -4.56 16.49
C ALA A 165 11.78 -6.02 16.17
N ASP A 166 12.92 -6.46 16.68
CA ASP A 166 13.22 -7.88 16.74
C ASP A 166 12.21 -8.58 17.65
N LEU A 167 11.86 -9.82 17.32
CA LEU A 167 10.85 -10.57 18.04
C LEU A 167 11.44 -11.87 18.56
N ALA A 168 11.52 -12.01 19.87
CA ALA A 168 11.92 -13.25 20.53
C ALA A 168 10.74 -13.82 21.32
N THR A 169 10.58 -15.15 21.32
CA THR A 169 9.63 -15.85 22.20
C THR A 169 10.37 -16.94 22.94
N LEU A 170 10.24 -16.94 24.27
CA LEU A 170 10.75 -18.00 25.13
C LEU A 170 9.62 -19.01 25.38
N ILE A 171 9.89 -20.28 25.07
CA ILE A 171 8.90 -21.35 25.06
C ILE A 171 9.34 -22.42 26.06
N PRO A 172 8.60 -22.66 27.15
CA PRO A 172 8.93 -23.71 28.11
C PRO A 172 8.65 -25.09 27.52
N ILE A 173 9.63 -25.99 27.61
CA ILE A 173 9.61 -27.36 27.14
C ILE A 173 9.81 -28.27 28.35
N LYS A 174 8.80 -29.07 28.68
CA LYS A 174 8.93 -30.08 29.73
C LYS A 174 9.80 -31.24 29.22
N THR A 175 10.86 -31.57 29.94
CA THR A 175 11.78 -32.68 29.64
C THR A 175 11.95 -33.52 30.92
N GLY A 176 11.12 -34.54 31.10
CA GLY A 176 11.09 -35.32 32.35
C GLY A 176 10.66 -34.46 33.54
N ASN A 177 11.54 -34.27 34.52
CA ASN A 177 11.30 -33.47 35.73
C ASN A 177 11.83 -32.03 35.64
N SER A 178 12.59 -31.68 34.60
CA SER A 178 13.09 -30.32 34.39
C SER A 178 12.25 -29.57 33.36
N VAL A 179 12.32 -28.23 33.42
CA VAL A 179 11.80 -27.34 32.39
C VAL A 179 13.00 -26.74 31.68
N GLU A 180 13.11 -27.08 30.41
CA GLU A 180 14.06 -26.46 29.48
C GLU A 180 13.31 -25.41 28.65
N TYR A 181 14.05 -24.62 27.88
CA TYR A 181 13.44 -23.57 27.08
C TYR A 181 13.92 -23.59 25.64
N VAL A 182 13.02 -23.30 24.73
CA VAL A 182 13.34 -22.97 23.35
C VAL A 182 13.18 -21.47 23.18
N LEU A 183 14.25 -20.79 22.76
CA LEU A 183 14.20 -19.39 22.38
C LEU A 183 14.13 -19.29 20.86
N ARG A 184 12.98 -18.84 20.35
CA ARG A 184 12.80 -18.51 18.92
C ARG A 184 12.97 -17.01 18.74
N TRP A 185 13.92 -16.58 17.91
CA TRP A 185 14.23 -15.18 17.68
C TRP A 185 14.20 -14.85 16.19
N GLU A 186 13.38 -13.87 15.80
CA GLU A 186 13.32 -13.31 14.46
C GLU A 186 14.08 -11.98 14.48
N GLU A 187 15.32 -12.03 14.01
CA GLU A 187 16.19 -10.87 13.90
C GLU A 187 15.90 -10.14 12.58
N GLN A 188 15.43 -8.89 12.65
CA GLN A 188 15.27 -8.06 11.46
C GLN A 188 16.62 -7.81 10.79
N LEU A 189 16.65 -7.96 9.46
CA LEU A 189 17.80 -7.65 8.62
C LEU A 189 17.55 -6.35 7.84
N LYS A 190 18.63 -5.67 7.43
CA LYS A 190 18.53 -4.47 6.59
C LYS A 190 17.95 -4.85 5.23
N PRO A 191 16.89 -4.18 4.73
CA PRO A 191 16.19 -4.60 3.51
C PRO A 191 16.80 -4.02 2.23
N TYR A 192 18.03 -3.49 2.27
CA TYR A 192 18.65 -2.80 1.14
C TYR A 192 20.13 -3.17 0.99
N THR A 193 20.61 -3.09 -0.25
CA THR A 193 22.04 -3.08 -0.58
C THR A 193 22.61 -1.65 -0.48
N ASP A 194 23.94 -1.52 -0.43
CA ASP A 194 24.61 -0.20 -0.45
C ASP A 194 24.22 0.66 -1.67
N LYS A 195 24.06 0.02 -2.83
CA LYS A 195 23.61 0.70 -4.05
C LYS A 195 22.20 1.28 -3.86
N THR A 196 21.30 0.49 -3.28
CA THR A 196 19.94 0.95 -3.00
C THR A 196 19.94 2.08 -1.97
N PHE A 197 20.76 1.99 -0.93
CA PHE A 197 20.91 3.05 0.06
C PHE A 197 21.32 4.38 -0.57
N LYS A 198 22.34 4.39 -1.46
CA LYS A 198 22.78 5.59 -2.19
C LYS A 198 21.70 6.20 -3.08
N GLU A 199 20.83 5.37 -3.65
CA GLU A 199 19.67 5.86 -4.40
C GLU A 199 18.66 6.56 -3.49
N PHE A 200 18.40 6.01 -2.31
CA PHE A 200 17.55 6.68 -1.31
C PHE A 200 18.19 7.98 -0.79
N GLU A 201 19.53 8.07 -0.68
CA GLU A 201 20.22 9.33 -0.41
C GLU A 201 19.98 10.36 -1.51
N ALA A 202 20.10 9.96 -2.79
CA ALA A 202 19.83 10.83 -3.93
C ALA A 202 18.36 11.30 -3.96
N ILE A 203 17.41 10.42 -3.63
CA ILE A 203 15.98 10.75 -3.50
C ILE A 203 15.77 11.75 -2.36
N GLN A 204 16.35 11.51 -1.18
CA GLN A 204 16.22 12.41 -0.04
C GLN A 204 16.79 13.80 -0.37
N GLN A 205 17.95 13.84 -1.02
CA GLN A 205 18.58 15.09 -1.43
C GLN A 205 17.73 15.84 -2.46
N HIS A 206 17.26 15.14 -3.51
CA HIS A 206 16.38 15.73 -4.51
C HIS A 206 15.08 16.26 -3.89
N ALA A 207 14.47 15.50 -2.98
CA ALA A 207 13.26 15.90 -2.27
C ALA A 207 13.46 17.18 -1.45
N LYS A 208 14.62 17.34 -0.81
CA LYS A 208 14.98 18.57 -0.07
C LYS A 208 15.20 19.75 -1.01
N GLU A 209 15.90 19.54 -2.13
CA GLU A 209 16.21 20.59 -3.10
C GLU A 209 14.98 21.10 -3.86
N ASN A 210 14.02 20.22 -4.15
CA ASN A 210 12.89 20.51 -5.05
C ASN A 210 11.54 20.59 -4.32
N ASN A 211 11.55 20.59 -2.98
CA ASN A 211 10.35 20.56 -2.14
C ASN A 211 9.37 19.43 -2.53
N GLY A 212 9.90 18.22 -2.72
CA GLY A 212 9.12 17.06 -3.12
C GLY A 212 9.76 16.20 -4.22
N LEU A 213 9.08 15.11 -4.57
CA LEU A 213 9.41 14.21 -5.68
C LEU A 213 8.42 14.43 -6.83
N ASN A 214 8.44 15.62 -7.40
CA ASN A 214 7.49 16.02 -8.45
C ASN A 214 7.99 15.56 -9.82
N ILE A 215 7.24 14.65 -10.44
CA ILE A 215 7.49 14.25 -11.83
C ILE A 215 6.59 15.09 -12.74
N PRO A 216 7.15 15.78 -13.76
CA PRO A 216 6.39 16.54 -14.74
C PRO A 216 5.26 15.73 -15.37
N HIS A 217 4.07 16.34 -15.48
CA HIS A 217 2.91 15.69 -16.10
C HIS A 217 3.19 15.24 -17.54
N TRP A 218 3.94 16.03 -18.32
CA TRP A 218 4.32 15.66 -19.68
C TRP A 218 5.15 14.37 -19.72
N PHE A 219 6.02 14.15 -18.73
CA PHE A 219 6.87 12.98 -18.67
C PHE A 219 6.04 11.74 -18.34
N ARG A 220 5.09 11.86 -17.40
CA ARG A 220 4.16 10.76 -17.08
C ARG A 220 3.22 10.39 -18.21
N SER A 221 2.91 11.34 -19.10
CA SER A 221 2.07 11.07 -20.28
C SER A 221 2.78 10.26 -21.37
N LEU A 222 4.11 10.07 -21.27
CA LEU A 222 4.87 9.21 -22.17
C LEU A 222 4.65 7.73 -21.82
N SER A 223 4.82 6.85 -22.81
CA SER A 223 4.82 5.41 -22.55
C SER A 223 5.98 5.02 -21.62
N PRO A 224 5.86 3.92 -20.85
CA PRO A 224 6.90 3.46 -19.92
C PRO A 224 8.29 3.33 -20.55
N TRP A 225 8.36 2.90 -21.81
CA TRP A 225 9.61 2.70 -22.55
C TRP A 225 10.27 4.03 -22.88
N MET A 226 9.48 5.03 -23.30
CA MET A 226 9.96 6.37 -23.60
C MET A 226 10.41 7.11 -22.33
N GLN A 227 9.71 6.89 -21.21
CA GLN A 227 10.17 7.37 -19.91
C GLN A 227 11.55 6.82 -19.55
N ILE A 228 11.76 5.50 -19.64
CA ILE A 228 13.06 4.87 -19.34
C ILE A 228 14.14 5.34 -20.29
N TYR A 229 13.84 5.46 -21.59
CA TYR A 229 14.77 5.91 -22.60
C TYR A 229 15.26 7.33 -22.37
N LEU A 230 14.34 8.29 -22.18
CA LEU A 230 14.68 9.68 -21.87
C LEU A 230 15.46 9.82 -20.56
N HIS A 231 15.13 8.99 -19.57
CA HIS A 231 15.80 9.00 -18.27
C HIS A 231 17.21 8.38 -18.31
N SER A 232 17.34 7.20 -18.91
CA SER A 232 18.47 6.29 -18.64
C SER A 232 19.42 6.16 -19.80
N PHE A 233 18.96 6.36 -21.04
CA PHE A 233 19.71 5.99 -22.24
C PHE A 233 20.09 7.16 -23.13
N ILE A 234 19.37 8.29 -23.05
CA ILE A 234 19.74 9.48 -23.81
C ILE A 234 21.12 10.01 -23.36
N PRO A 235 22.05 10.25 -24.30
CA PRO A 235 23.33 10.90 -24.00
C PRO A 235 23.14 12.27 -23.33
N SER A 236 23.96 12.61 -22.34
CA SER A 236 23.88 13.90 -21.62
C SER A 236 24.01 15.11 -22.56
N GLU A 237 24.71 14.94 -23.67
CA GLU A 237 25.02 15.98 -24.65
C GLU A 237 23.79 16.42 -25.45
N LEU A 238 22.76 15.56 -25.52
CA LEU A 238 21.48 15.90 -26.14
C LEU A 238 20.61 16.76 -25.21
N ILE A 239 20.91 16.84 -23.91
CA ILE A 239 20.16 17.65 -22.95
C ILE A 239 20.85 19.01 -22.78
N SER A 240 20.32 20.02 -23.45
CA SER A 240 20.75 21.41 -23.33
C SER A 240 19.92 22.17 -22.29
N LYS A 241 20.47 23.27 -21.77
CA LYS A 241 19.69 24.30 -21.05
C LYS A 241 18.62 24.96 -21.94
N ASP A 242 18.80 24.90 -23.26
CA ASP A 242 17.77 25.31 -24.21
C ASP A 242 16.87 24.12 -24.56
N ASP A 243 15.64 24.14 -24.07
CA ASP A 243 14.62 23.13 -24.31
C ASP A 243 14.35 22.86 -25.81
N LEU A 244 14.41 23.88 -26.66
CA LEU A 244 14.19 23.71 -28.11
C LEU A 244 15.36 22.97 -28.76
N LYS A 245 16.58 23.26 -28.30
CA LYS A 245 17.78 22.54 -28.73
C LYS A 245 17.74 21.08 -28.27
N THR A 246 17.28 20.83 -27.04
CA THR A 246 17.06 19.48 -26.52
C THR A 246 16.06 18.72 -27.37
N LEU A 247 14.86 19.28 -27.60
CA LEU A 247 13.82 18.65 -28.43
C LEU A 247 14.29 18.38 -29.86
N THR A 248 15.00 19.34 -30.47
CA THR A 248 15.57 19.17 -31.82
C THR A 248 16.63 18.06 -31.85
N GLY A 249 17.47 17.97 -30.80
CA GLY A 249 18.47 16.92 -30.64
C GLY A 249 17.83 15.53 -30.49
N LEU A 250 16.83 15.41 -29.62
CA LEU A 250 16.04 14.19 -29.42
C LEU A 250 15.35 13.77 -30.72
N LYS A 251 14.71 14.72 -31.43
CA LYS A 251 14.06 14.44 -32.70
C LYS A 251 15.04 13.93 -33.76
N ARG A 252 16.22 14.55 -33.86
CA ARG A 252 17.27 14.08 -34.79
C ARG A 252 17.71 12.65 -34.46
N ASN A 253 17.90 12.33 -33.19
CA ASN A 253 18.27 10.98 -32.75
C ASN A 253 17.15 9.97 -33.09
N LEU A 254 15.90 10.30 -32.77
CA LEU A 254 14.75 9.44 -33.10
C LEU A 254 14.58 9.24 -34.61
N ASN A 255 14.73 10.28 -35.43
CA ASN A 255 14.68 10.16 -36.89
C ASN A 255 15.74 9.19 -37.43
N SER A 256 16.94 9.19 -36.83
CA SER A 256 17.97 8.22 -37.17
C SER A 256 17.52 6.79 -36.86
N LEU A 257 16.89 6.56 -35.70
CA LEU A 257 16.30 5.26 -35.36
C LEU A 257 15.19 4.89 -36.34
N THR A 258 14.27 5.80 -36.66
CA THR A 258 13.16 5.54 -37.58
C THR A 258 13.64 5.08 -38.95
N LEU A 259 14.69 5.71 -39.50
CA LEU A 259 15.32 5.30 -40.75
C LEU A 259 15.95 3.90 -40.63
N GLN A 260 16.77 3.67 -39.60
CA GLN A 260 17.41 2.37 -39.37
C GLN A 260 16.38 1.25 -39.17
N TRP A 261 15.33 1.52 -38.39
CA TRP A 261 14.23 0.59 -38.14
C TRP A 261 13.49 0.22 -39.42
N SER A 262 13.29 1.20 -40.32
CA SER A 262 12.65 0.95 -41.61
C SER A 262 13.50 0.04 -42.50
N SER A 263 14.82 0.24 -42.51
CA SER A 263 15.77 -0.67 -43.17
C SER A 263 15.75 -2.08 -42.56
N ILE A 264 15.77 -2.18 -41.23
CA ILE A 264 15.73 -3.47 -40.51
C ILE A 264 14.46 -4.26 -40.88
N LYS A 265 13.30 -3.60 -40.88
CA LYS A 265 12.03 -4.23 -41.29
C LYS A 265 12.10 -4.80 -42.70
N LEU A 266 12.67 -4.04 -43.63
CA LEU A 266 12.82 -4.47 -45.02
C LEU A 266 13.81 -5.63 -45.18
N GLU A 267 14.95 -5.58 -44.47
CA GLU A 267 16.02 -6.57 -44.57
C GLU A 267 15.69 -7.89 -43.87
N GLN A 268 15.11 -7.84 -42.66
CA GLN A 268 14.81 -9.03 -41.87
C GLN A 268 13.50 -9.69 -42.28
N GLY A 269 12.53 -8.92 -42.78
CA GLY A 269 11.22 -9.41 -43.22
C GLY A 269 10.58 -10.32 -42.17
N ALA A 270 10.23 -11.55 -42.57
CA ALA A 270 9.55 -12.53 -41.71
C ALA A 270 10.38 -12.96 -40.47
N ASN A 271 11.70 -12.80 -40.48
CA ASN A 271 12.56 -13.22 -39.36
C ASN A 271 12.53 -12.22 -38.20
N LEU A 272 12.07 -10.98 -38.42
CA LEU A 272 12.13 -9.92 -37.42
C LEU A 272 11.39 -10.28 -36.14
N HIS A 273 10.25 -10.97 -36.24
CA HIS A 273 9.51 -11.43 -35.06
C HIS A 273 10.37 -12.35 -34.18
N HIS A 274 11.01 -13.34 -34.79
CA HIS A 274 11.91 -14.27 -34.09
C HIS A 274 13.13 -13.56 -33.51
N ASP A 275 13.68 -12.58 -34.23
CA ASP A 275 14.79 -11.75 -33.73
C ASP A 275 14.38 -10.93 -32.50
N LEU A 276 13.18 -10.36 -32.47
CA LEU A 276 12.67 -9.63 -31.30
C LEU A 276 12.48 -10.56 -30.10
N GLU A 277 11.98 -11.79 -30.29
CA GLU A 277 11.93 -12.80 -29.24
C GLU A 277 13.33 -13.17 -28.73
N ASN A 278 14.30 -13.33 -29.63
CA ASN A 278 15.70 -13.58 -29.29
C ASN A 278 16.31 -12.42 -28.48
N ILE A 279 16.03 -11.17 -28.85
CA ILE A 279 16.47 -9.97 -28.12
C ILE A 279 15.90 -9.95 -26.70
N ALA A 280 14.61 -10.29 -26.53
CA ALA A 280 13.97 -10.39 -25.21
C ALA A 280 14.63 -11.47 -24.33
N GLN A 281 15.13 -12.55 -24.96
CA GLN A 281 15.92 -13.62 -24.34
C GLN A 281 17.40 -13.27 -24.15
N GLY A 282 17.83 -12.05 -24.49
CA GLY A 282 19.21 -11.59 -24.36
C GLY A 282 20.15 -12.00 -25.50
N LYS A 283 19.64 -12.65 -26.55
CA LYS A 283 20.41 -12.98 -27.76
C LYS A 283 20.40 -11.77 -28.70
N ILE A 284 21.58 -11.22 -28.99
CA ILE A 284 21.73 -10.00 -29.79
C ILE A 284 22.00 -10.35 -31.26
N PRO A 285 21.06 -10.10 -32.20
CA PRO A 285 21.29 -10.33 -33.62
C PRO A 285 22.31 -9.35 -34.19
N LEU A 286 22.94 -9.71 -35.33
CA LEU A 286 24.01 -8.91 -35.92
C LEU A 286 23.56 -7.49 -36.30
N TRP A 287 22.35 -7.33 -36.84
CA TRP A 287 21.81 -6.01 -37.18
C TRP A 287 21.62 -5.12 -35.96
N MET A 288 21.35 -5.67 -34.78
CA MET A 288 21.21 -4.86 -33.58
C MET A 288 22.54 -4.22 -33.19
N LYS A 289 23.66 -4.91 -33.43
CA LYS A 289 25.02 -4.38 -33.15
C LYS A 289 25.40 -3.18 -34.02
N SER A 290 24.75 -2.98 -35.16
CA SER A 290 25.01 -1.83 -36.04
C SER A 290 24.28 -0.55 -35.62
N LEU A 291 23.33 -0.65 -34.68
CA LEU A 291 22.62 0.49 -34.12
C LEU A 291 23.47 1.21 -33.07
N ASN A 292 23.16 2.48 -32.83
CA ASN A 292 23.75 3.21 -31.69
C ASN A 292 23.36 2.54 -30.36
N PRO A 293 24.20 2.59 -29.32
CA PRO A 293 23.91 1.96 -28.03
C PRO A 293 22.54 2.35 -27.44
N GLU A 294 22.15 3.62 -27.52
CA GLU A 294 20.85 4.10 -27.03
C GLU A 294 19.65 3.53 -27.82
N HIS A 295 19.81 3.32 -29.13
CA HIS A 295 18.81 2.68 -29.98
C HIS A 295 18.71 1.17 -29.68
N GLN A 296 19.85 0.51 -29.46
CA GLN A 296 19.88 -0.89 -29.02
C GLN A 296 19.10 -1.06 -27.72
N GLN A 297 19.35 -0.20 -26.73
CA GLN A 297 18.65 -0.27 -25.45
C GLN A 297 17.15 -0.02 -25.60
N LEU A 298 16.75 0.99 -26.39
CA LEU A 298 15.33 1.28 -26.62
C LEU A 298 14.60 0.11 -27.32
N LEU A 299 15.17 -0.47 -28.37
CA LEU A 299 14.57 -1.64 -29.02
C LEU A 299 14.55 -2.85 -28.08
N LYS A 300 15.60 -3.03 -27.26
CA LYS A 300 15.62 -4.07 -26.23
C LYS A 300 14.49 -3.89 -25.21
N LEU A 301 14.24 -2.67 -24.75
CA LEU A 301 13.13 -2.38 -23.82
C LEU A 301 11.78 -2.82 -24.39
N MET A 302 11.53 -2.47 -25.66
CA MET A 302 10.26 -2.79 -26.32
C MET A 302 10.14 -4.30 -26.59
N ALA A 303 11.23 -4.95 -26.99
CA ALA A 303 11.28 -6.40 -27.17
C ALA A 303 11.06 -7.16 -25.85
N ASP A 304 11.73 -6.74 -24.76
CA ASP A 304 11.53 -7.29 -23.40
C ASP A 304 10.07 -7.13 -22.91
N ALA A 305 9.35 -6.12 -23.43
CA ALA A 305 7.94 -5.88 -23.17
C ALA A 305 6.99 -6.66 -24.10
N GLY A 306 7.54 -7.47 -25.02
CA GLY A 306 6.77 -8.29 -25.95
C GLY A 306 6.08 -7.48 -27.06
N LEU A 307 6.55 -6.27 -27.37
CA LEU A 307 5.98 -5.49 -28.47
C LEU A 307 6.30 -6.16 -29.81
N SER A 308 5.30 -6.24 -30.68
CA SER A 308 5.45 -6.67 -32.07
C SER A 308 6.16 -5.60 -32.90
N GLU A 309 6.55 -5.95 -34.14
CA GLU A 309 7.09 -4.98 -35.11
C GLU A 309 6.18 -3.76 -35.29
N ALA A 310 4.87 -3.98 -35.39
CA ALA A 310 3.87 -2.93 -35.50
C ALA A 310 3.83 -2.08 -34.22
N GLY A 311 3.78 -2.72 -33.04
CA GLY A 311 3.79 -2.02 -31.75
C GLY A 311 5.04 -1.14 -31.54
N ILE A 312 6.23 -1.62 -31.96
CA ILE A 312 7.46 -0.82 -31.94
C ILE A 312 7.35 0.39 -32.88
N SER A 313 6.83 0.17 -34.09
CA SER A 313 6.65 1.24 -35.08
C SER A 313 5.67 2.31 -34.57
N ASP A 314 4.57 1.90 -33.92
CA ASP A 314 3.57 2.79 -33.34
C ASP A 314 4.15 3.61 -32.18
N GLU A 315 4.94 2.99 -31.29
CA GLU A 315 5.60 3.70 -30.19
C GLU A 315 6.60 4.74 -30.69
N ILE A 316 7.42 4.41 -31.69
CA ILE A 316 8.35 5.35 -32.32
C ILE A 316 7.59 6.52 -32.96
N ALA A 317 6.52 6.23 -33.72
CA ALA A 317 5.71 7.26 -34.38
C ALA A 317 4.98 8.16 -33.38
N ASN A 318 4.41 7.58 -32.32
CA ASN A 318 3.75 8.33 -31.24
C ASN A 318 4.72 9.28 -30.55
N PHE A 319 5.95 8.81 -30.29
CA PHE A 319 6.97 9.65 -29.68
C PHE A 319 7.49 10.75 -30.62
N ASP A 320 7.62 10.48 -31.92
CA ASP A 320 7.97 11.50 -32.91
C ASP A 320 6.91 12.60 -33.00
N ASN A 321 5.63 12.20 -33.07
CA ASN A 321 4.50 13.13 -33.05
C ASN A 321 4.50 14.00 -31.79
N TRP A 322 4.79 13.40 -30.64
CA TRP A 322 4.92 14.13 -29.39
C TRP A 322 6.08 15.14 -29.43
N LEU A 323 7.26 14.72 -29.90
CA LEU A 323 8.43 15.62 -30.04
C LEU A 323 8.13 16.77 -31.00
N GLN A 324 7.43 16.50 -32.10
CA GLN A 324 7.03 17.52 -33.07
C GLN A 324 6.06 18.52 -32.45
N ASP A 325 4.97 18.05 -31.83
CA ASP A 325 3.99 18.91 -31.17
C ASP A 325 4.65 19.82 -30.12
N LYS A 326 5.53 19.26 -29.29
CA LYS A 326 6.26 20.03 -28.27
C LYS A 326 7.24 21.04 -28.87
N SER A 327 7.97 20.66 -29.91
CA SER A 327 8.91 21.55 -30.60
C SER A 327 8.18 22.73 -31.25
N GLU A 328 7.07 22.47 -31.94
CA GLU A 328 6.26 23.50 -32.60
C GLU A 328 5.59 24.44 -31.59
N ARG A 329 5.06 23.92 -30.48
CA ARG A 329 4.52 24.74 -29.39
C ARG A 329 5.61 25.64 -28.80
N LEU A 330 6.75 25.07 -28.40
CA LEU A 330 7.84 25.85 -27.80
C LEU A 330 8.42 26.89 -28.78
N ALA A 331 8.57 26.56 -30.05
CA ALA A 331 9.04 27.50 -31.07
C ALA A 331 8.04 28.65 -31.28
N ARG A 332 6.73 28.35 -31.30
CA ARG A 332 5.67 29.37 -31.35
C ARG A 332 5.70 30.26 -30.10
N ASP A 333 5.79 29.67 -28.91
CA ASP A 333 5.77 30.40 -27.64
C ASP A 333 7.02 31.29 -27.48
N LYS A 334 8.20 30.80 -27.89
CA LYS A 334 9.44 31.61 -27.95
C LYS A 334 9.32 32.76 -28.94
N LYS A 335 8.82 32.50 -30.15
CA LYS A 335 8.63 33.54 -31.17
C LYS A 335 7.62 34.59 -30.71
N GLN A 336 6.51 34.17 -30.09
CA GLN A 336 5.53 35.08 -29.50
C GLN A 336 6.13 35.90 -28.36
N LEU A 337 6.93 35.30 -27.49
CA LEU A 337 7.61 36.00 -26.40
C LEU A 337 8.69 36.97 -26.92
N GLU A 338 9.45 36.61 -27.96
CA GLU A 338 10.42 37.50 -28.62
C GLU A 338 9.72 38.70 -29.28
N HIS A 339 8.64 38.45 -30.02
CA HIS A 339 7.78 39.51 -30.58
C HIS A 339 7.20 40.40 -29.49
N PHE A 340 6.77 39.81 -28.37
CA PHE A 340 6.25 40.55 -27.23
C PHE A 340 7.35 41.35 -26.50
N ASN A 341 8.55 40.80 -26.34
CA ASN A 341 9.67 41.49 -25.73
C ASN A 341 10.19 42.64 -26.59
N GLN A 342 10.02 42.57 -27.92
CA GLN A 342 10.25 43.71 -28.82
C GLN A 342 9.21 44.83 -28.60
N LEU A 343 8.01 44.51 -28.09
CA LEU A 343 7.01 45.50 -27.68
C LEU A 343 7.27 46.13 -26.30
N THR A 344 8.19 45.62 -25.48
CA THR A 344 8.51 46.21 -24.15
C THR A 344 9.10 47.63 -24.24
N VAL A 345 9.40 48.12 -25.45
CA VAL A 345 9.61 49.55 -25.76
C VAL A 345 8.38 50.41 -25.39
N LEU A 346 7.20 49.79 -25.20
CA LEU A 346 5.94 50.40 -24.75
C LEU A 346 5.77 50.48 -23.22
N GLU A 347 6.79 50.15 -22.42
CA GLU A 347 6.76 50.43 -20.96
C GLU A 347 7.38 51.79 -20.59
N LEU A 348 7.86 52.56 -21.58
CA LEU A 348 8.38 53.92 -21.38
C LEU A 348 7.25 54.96 -21.28
N PRO A 349 7.46 56.11 -20.62
CA PRO A 349 6.48 57.19 -20.45
C PRO A 349 5.85 57.79 -21.73
N GLY A 350 6.24 57.31 -22.93
CA GLY A 350 5.67 57.67 -24.23
C GLY A 350 4.67 56.66 -24.82
N SER A 351 4.37 55.55 -24.15
CA SER A 351 3.55 54.45 -24.70
C SER A 351 2.11 54.83 -25.03
N LEU A 352 1.51 55.74 -24.27
CA LEU A 352 0.19 56.30 -24.57
C LEU A 352 0.21 57.12 -25.87
N SER A 353 1.28 57.88 -26.13
CA SER A 353 1.43 58.64 -27.38
C SER A 353 1.57 57.70 -28.57
N PHE A 354 2.32 56.61 -28.41
CA PHE A 354 2.45 55.59 -29.44
C PHE A 354 1.12 54.87 -29.72
N LEU A 355 0.41 54.40 -28.68
CA LEU A 355 -0.87 53.70 -28.84
C LEU A 355 -1.94 54.61 -29.43
N ASN A 356 -1.95 55.91 -29.09
CA ASN A 356 -2.80 56.91 -29.72
C ASN A 356 -2.47 57.08 -31.21
N GLY A 357 -1.18 57.17 -31.56
CA GLY A 357 -0.72 57.23 -32.95
C GLY A 357 -1.13 55.98 -33.74
N PHE A 358 -0.96 54.81 -33.14
CA PHE A 358 -1.37 53.53 -33.70
C PHE A 358 -2.88 53.46 -33.97
N ILE A 359 -3.70 53.87 -32.99
CA ILE A 359 -5.17 53.86 -33.13
C ILE A 359 -5.62 54.86 -34.21
N GLY A 360 -4.96 56.02 -34.31
CA GLY A 360 -5.20 56.97 -35.40
C GLY A 360 -4.96 56.34 -36.78
N GLU A 361 -3.80 55.72 -36.98
CA GLU A 361 -3.46 55.04 -38.23
C GLU A 361 -4.36 53.81 -38.50
N TRP A 362 -4.76 53.08 -37.45
CA TRP A 362 -5.67 51.94 -37.56
C TRP A 362 -7.08 52.36 -38.04
N ASN A 363 -7.63 53.43 -37.45
CA ASN A 363 -8.93 53.96 -37.85
C ASN A 363 -8.90 54.49 -39.29
N LYS A 364 -7.79 55.12 -39.68
CA LYS A 364 -7.54 55.54 -41.06
C LYS A 364 -7.50 54.34 -42.02
N LEU A 365 -6.76 53.29 -41.67
CA LEU A 365 -6.68 52.05 -42.47
C LEU A 365 -8.04 51.37 -42.62
N LYS A 366 -8.88 51.36 -41.57
CA LYS A 366 -10.25 50.83 -41.65
C LYS A 366 -11.11 51.58 -42.67
N LEU A 367 -11.01 52.90 -42.69
CA LEU A 367 -11.72 53.75 -43.63
C LEU A 367 -11.22 53.53 -45.07
N GLU A 368 -9.91 53.39 -45.25
CA GLU A 368 -9.27 53.26 -46.57
C GLU A 368 -9.42 51.86 -47.19
N GLN A 369 -9.29 50.79 -46.39
CA GLN A 369 -9.26 49.41 -46.89
C GLN A 369 -10.61 48.68 -46.77
N GLY A 370 -11.51 49.15 -45.89
CA GLY A 370 -12.85 48.60 -45.74
C GLY A 370 -12.88 47.07 -45.52
N ALA A 371 -13.71 46.35 -46.29
CA ALA A 371 -13.85 44.90 -46.19
C ALA A 371 -12.60 44.10 -46.63
N ALA A 372 -11.70 44.71 -47.41
CA ALA A 372 -10.46 44.05 -47.83
C ALA A 372 -9.47 43.90 -46.66
N LEU A 373 -9.59 44.74 -45.63
CA LEU A 373 -8.73 44.70 -44.45
C LEU A 373 -8.81 43.36 -43.71
N ASP A 374 -10.00 42.76 -43.60
CA ASP A 374 -10.17 41.44 -42.97
C ASP A 374 -9.49 40.31 -43.77
N HIS A 375 -9.49 40.43 -45.08
CA HIS A 375 -8.78 39.49 -45.95
C HIS A 375 -7.27 39.65 -45.77
N ASP A 376 -6.79 40.88 -45.74
CA ASP A 376 -5.38 41.22 -45.60
C ASP A 376 -4.83 40.83 -44.22
N LEU A 377 -5.57 41.04 -43.13
CA LEU A 377 -5.18 40.59 -41.78
C LEU A 377 -5.11 39.06 -41.70
N LYS A 378 -6.04 38.35 -42.35
CA LYS A 378 -5.97 36.89 -42.46
C LYS A 378 -4.75 36.45 -43.26
N GLN A 379 -4.41 37.15 -44.34
CA GLN A 379 -3.19 36.87 -45.10
C GLN A 379 -1.93 37.16 -44.26
N ILE A 380 -1.88 38.27 -43.52
CA ILE A 380 -0.77 38.63 -42.62
C ILE A 380 -0.58 37.54 -41.55
N ALA A 381 -1.68 37.02 -40.98
CA ALA A 381 -1.65 35.94 -39.99
C ALA A 381 -1.21 34.58 -40.58
N GLN A 382 -1.43 34.34 -41.87
CA GLN A 382 -1.22 33.03 -42.51
C GLN A 382 0.12 32.93 -43.28
N MET A 383 0.59 34.01 -43.92
CA MET A 383 1.64 33.93 -44.94
C MET A 383 3.04 34.38 -44.48
N GLY A 384 3.20 34.91 -43.27
CA GLY A 384 4.48 35.45 -42.80
C GLY A 384 5.02 36.55 -43.74
N HIS A 385 6.35 36.72 -43.80
CA HIS A 385 7.00 37.84 -44.51
C HIS A 385 6.83 37.85 -46.05
N ALA A 386 6.27 36.82 -46.67
CA ALA A 386 6.35 36.62 -48.13
C ALA A 386 5.35 37.44 -48.96
N LYS A 387 4.23 37.89 -48.38
CA LYS A 387 3.24 38.76 -49.04
C LYS A 387 2.64 39.76 -48.05
N ILE A 388 3.41 40.81 -47.76
CA ILE A 388 2.94 41.91 -46.89
C ILE A 388 2.20 42.94 -47.76
N PRO A 389 0.92 43.28 -47.46
CA PRO A 389 0.18 44.33 -48.16
C PRO A 389 0.96 45.65 -48.21
N ILE A 390 0.83 46.38 -49.31
CA ILE A 390 1.60 47.62 -49.52
C ILE A 390 1.35 48.62 -48.39
N TRP A 391 0.10 48.74 -47.91
CA TRP A 391 -0.27 49.62 -46.81
C TRP A 391 0.40 49.25 -45.49
N LEU A 392 0.66 47.95 -45.25
CA LEU A 392 1.35 47.53 -44.03
C LEU A 392 2.82 47.97 -44.09
N LYS A 393 3.46 47.93 -45.25
CA LYS A 393 4.85 48.40 -45.42
C LYS A 393 5.02 49.90 -45.19
N SER A 394 3.96 50.69 -45.39
CA SER A 394 3.98 52.14 -45.19
C SER A 394 3.77 52.57 -43.73
N LEU A 395 3.39 51.65 -42.84
CA LEU A 395 3.28 51.98 -41.41
C LEU A 395 4.66 52.06 -40.75
N ASP A 396 4.74 52.77 -39.64
CA ASP A 396 5.92 52.72 -38.77
C ASP A 396 6.24 51.26 -38.37
N PRO A 397 7.52 50.82 -38.35
CA PRO A 397 7.90 49.45 -38.02
C PRO A 397 7.30 48.92 -36.71
N GLN A 398 7.08 49.77 -35.71
CA GLN A 398 6.45 49.38 -34.45
C GLN A 398 4.93 49.19 -34.61
N HIS A 399 4.25 50.02 -35.41
CA HIS A 399 2.84 49.81 -35.78
C HIS A 399 2.66 48.53 -36.62
N GLN A 400 3.60 48.25 -37.53
CA GLN A 400 3.63 46.99 -38.29
C GLN A 400 3.72 45.77 -37.36
N LEU A 401 4.58 45.84 -36.35
CA LEU A 401 4.76 44.77 -35.38
C LEU A 401 3.49 44.53 -34.56
N VAL A 402 2.88 45.60 -34.03
CA VAL A 402 1.62 45.54 -33.28
C VAL A 402 0.50 44.92 -34.12
N LEU A 403 0.38 45.30 -35.40
CA LEU A 403 -0.64 44.73 -36.30
C LEU A 403 -0.41 43.26 -36.63
N ARG A 404 0.85 42.84 -36.80
CA ARG A 404 1.16 41.43 -37.01
C ARG A 404 0.78 40.60 -35.80
N ILE A 405 1.08 41.07 -34.59
CA ILE A 405 0.73 40.40 -33.35
C ILE A 405 -0.80 40.31 -33.20
N LEU A 406 -1.53 41.38 -33.50
CA LEU A 406 -2.99 41.42 -33.44
C LEU A 406 -3.65 40.55 -34.54
N ALA A 407 -3.03 40.43 -35.72
CA ALA A 407 -3.49 39.55 -36.79
C ALA A 407 -3.22 38.07 -36.48
N GLU A 408 -2.01 37.73 -36.02
CA GLU A 408 -1.59 36.36 -35.68
C GLU A 408 -2.40 35.75 -34.52
N THR A 409 -2.84 36.59 -33.57
CA THR A 409 -3.71 36.19 -32.46
C THR A 409 -5.18 36.02 -32.85
N LYS A 410 -5.55 36.29 -34.12
CA LYS A 410 -6.93 36.23 -34.66
C LYS A 410 -7.94 37.13 -33.91
N LEU A 411 -7.46 38.17 -33.24
CA LEU A 411 -8.28 39.01 -32.37
C LEU A 411 -8.75 40.31 -33.03
N MET A 412 -8.32 40.61 -34.25
CA MET A 412 -8.81 41.75 -35.02
C MET A 412 -9.77 41.31 -36.12
N THR A 413 -10.96 41.90 -36.12
CA THR A 413 -11.81 42.02 -37.30
C THR A 413 -11.94 43.50 -37.68
N ALA A 414 -12.26 43.77 -38.95
CA ALA A 414 -12.53 45.10 -39.47
C ALA A 414 -13.66 45.81 -38.69
N SER A 415 -14.49 45.06 -37.95
CA SER A 415 -15.58 45.57 -37.10
C SER A 415 -15.19 46.00 -35.67
N MET A 416 -13.99 45.70 -35.15
CA MET A 416 -13.64 46.05 -33.76
C MET A 416 -13.27 47.52 -33.55
N SER A 417 -14.05 48.28 -32.77
CA SER A 417 -13.59 49.60 -32.28
C SER A 417 -12.53 49.40 -31.20
N LEU A 418 -11.29 49.83 -31.45
CA LEU A 418 -10.25 49.83 -30.43
C LEU A 418 -10.11 51.23 -29.82
N ASP A 419 -10.26 51.31 -28.50
CA ASP A 419 -9.73 52.41 -27.71
C ASP A 419 -8.40 52.01 -27.05
N VAL A 420 -7.64 53.01 -26.61
CA VAL A 420 -6.29 52.87 -26.04
C VAL A 420 -6.30 52.01 -24.77
N SER A 421 -7.32 52.18 -23.92
CA SER A 421 -7.44 51.49 -22.63
C SER A 421 -7.71 50.00 -22.83
N THR A 422 -8.57 49.69 -23.79
CA THR A 422 -8.93 48.32 -24.18
C THR A 422 -7.72 47.60 -24.82
N LEU A 423 -7.00 48.26 -25.73
CA LEU A 423 -5.79 47.70 -26.34
C LEU A 423 -4.67 47.46 -25.30
N HIS A 424 -4.47 48.43 -24.40
CA HIS A 424 -3.43 48.35 -23.36
C HIS A 424 -3.73 47.24 -22.34
N SER A 425 -4.97 47.18 -21.82
CA SER A 425 -5.38 46.13 -20.88
C SER A 425 -5.29 44.74 -21.51
N TRP A 426 -5.64 44.63 -22.80
CA TRP A 426 -5.48 43.39 -23.55
C TRP A 426 -4.00 42.99 -23.69
N LEU A 427 -3.12 43.89 -24.12
CA LEU A 427 -1.68 43.62 -24.24
C LEU A 427 -1.08 43.14 -22.91
N LEU A 428 -1.50 43.71 -21.77
CA LEU A 428 -1.10 43.24 -20.44
C LEU A 428 -1.66 41.85 -20.11
N SER A 429 -2.96 41.61 -20.35
CA SER A 429 -3.57 40.30 -20.13
C SER A 429 -2.95 39.21 -21.03
N GLU A 430 -2.55 39.57 -22.25
CA GLU A 430 -1.92 38.68 -23.21
C GLU A 430 -0.45 38.43 -22.85
N LYS A 431 0.27 39.44 -22.35
CA LYS A 431 1.59 39.26 -21.70
C LYS A 431 1.47 38.25 -20.58
N GLU A 432 0.50 38.42 -19.69
CA GLU A 432 0.25 37.52 -18.57
C GLU A 432 -0.17 36.14 -19.06
N ARG A 433 -0.99 36.02 -20.12
CA ARG A 433 -1.39 34.76 -20.74
C ARG A 433 -0.20 34.03 -21.37
N ILE A 434 0.61 34.71 -22.19
CA ILE A 434 1.83 34.14 -22.81
C ILE A 434 2.87 33.81 -21.74
N THR A 435 3.02 34.65 -20.70
CA THR A 435 3.94 34.40 -19.59
C THR A 435 3.46 33.24 -18.72
N SER A 436 2.15 33.12 -18.47
CA SER A 436 1.55 32.02 -17.70
C SER A 436 1.52 30.71 -18.49
N GLN A 437 1.32 30.75 -19.81
CA GLN A 437 1.45 29.60 -20.69
C GLN A 437 2.90 29.17 -20.86
N ASN A 438 3.85 30.10 -20.98
CA ASN A 438 5.29 29.78 -20.90
C ASN A 438 5.66 29.20 -19.52
N LYS A 439 5.05 29.66 -18.42
CA LYS A 439 5.20 29.03 -17.09
C LYS A 439 4.59 27.62 -17.03
N SER A 440 3.61 27.31 -17.87
CA SER A 440 2.98 25.97 -17.95
C SER A 440 3.82 24.95 -18.73
N PHE A 441 4.76 25.42 -19.56
CA PHE A 441 5.78 24.56 -20.13
C PHE A 441 6.83 24.27 -19.06
N GLU A 442 6.68 23.13 -18.37
CA GLU A 442 7.71 22.69 -17.45
C GLU A 442 9.02 22.46 -18.21
N PRO A 443 10.13 23.13 -17.85
CA PRO A 443 11.36 23.09 -18.64
C PRO A 443 11.89 21.67 -18.84
N LEU A 444 12.38 21.35 -20.04
CA LEU A 444 13.12 20.10 -20.26
C LEU A 444 14.42 20.09 -19.44
N GLU A 445 14.91 21.24 -18.96
CA GLU A 445 15.96 21.29 -17.93
C GLU A 445 15.63 20.41 -16.71
N ARG A 446 14.34 20.21 -16.38
CA ARG A 446 13.93 19.28 -15.31
C ARG A 446 14.29 17.82 -15.62
N LEU A 447 14.50 17.45 -16.88
CA LEU A 447 15.00 16.11 -17.25
C LEU A 447 16.35 15.83 -16.58
N ASN A 448 17.27 16.80 -16.52
CA ASN A 448 18.54 16.63 -15.80
C ASN A 448 18.32 16.39 -14.30
N SER A 449 17.32 17.02 -13.71
CA SER A 449 16.94 16.77 -12.31
C SER A 449 16.33 15.38 -12.12
N LEU A 450 15.47 14.94 -13.05
CA LEU A 450 14.88 13.60 -13.04
C LEU A 450 15.93 12.50 -13.18
N ARG A 451 16.94 12.69 -14.03
CA ARG A 451 18.03 11.73 -14.25
C ARG A 451 18.92 11.49 -13.02
N LYS A 452 18.84 12.36 -12.01
CA LYS A 452 19.50 12.16 -10.71
C LYS A 452 18.74 11.17 -9.81
N LEU A 453 17.45 10.98 -10.08
CA LEU A 453 16.64 9.99 -9.39
C LEU A 453 16.89 8.61 -9.99
N PRO A 454 16.68 7.52 -9.25
CA PRO A 454 16.69 6.20 -9.84
C PRO A 454 15.41 5.98 -10.66
N SER A 455 15.54 5.23 -11.76
CA SER A 455 14.45 5.04 -12.74
C SER A 455 13.17 4.43 -12.15
N TRP A 456 13.26 3.65 -11.08
CA TRP A 456 12.09 3.05 -10.44
C TRP A 456 11.18 4.08 -9.75
N VAL A 457 11.69 5.26 -9.34
CA VAL A 457 10.87 6.33 -8.75
C VAL A 457 9.87 6.89 -9.76
N LEU A 458 10.19 6.78 -11.05
CA LEU A 458 9.34 7.26 -12.14
C LEU A 458 7.98 6.58 -12.18
N PHE A 459 7.92 5.34 -11.70
CA PHE A 459 6.76 4.46 -11.77
C PHE A 459 5.93 4.42 -10.49
N LEU A 460 6.36 5.12 -9.44
CA LEU A 460 5.55 5.30 -8.25
C LEU A 460 4.29 6.13 -8.56
N GLU A 461 3.22 5.92 -7.81
CA GLU A 461 2.08 6.82 -7.86
C GLU A 461 2.41 8.17 -7.23
N ASP A 462 1.63 9.20 -7.54
CA ASP A 462 1.82 10.56 -7.03
C ASP A 462 1.84 10.62 -5.51
N PHE A 463 0.83 10.02 -4.89
CA PHE A 463 0.74 9.98 -3.43
C PHE A 463 1.89 9.16 -2.81
N GLU A 464 2.37 8.10 -3.46
CA GLU A 464 3.51 7.32 -2.95
C GLU A 464 4.80 8.14 -2.97
N ARG A 465 5.03 8.94 -4.02
CA ARG A 465 6.16 9.89 -4.06
C ARG A 465 6.04 10.96 -2.98
N HIS A 466 4.84 11.46 -2.71
CA HIS A 466 4.62 12.40 -1.60
C HIS A 466 4.89 11.76 -0.25
N PHE A 467 4.43 10.52 -0.01
CA PHE A 467 4.71 9.78 1.22
C PHE A 467 6.20 9.55 1.38
N LEU A 468 6.87 9.03 0.35
CA LEU A 468 8.30 8.78 0.35
C LEU A 468 9.09 10.07 0.63
N SER A 469 8.76 11.17 -0.06
CA SER A 469 9.37 12.47 0.17
C SER A 469 9.19 12.93 1.61
N ASN A 470 7.96 12.87 2.14
CA ASN A 470 7.65 13.35 3.48
C ASN A 470 8.42 12.58 4.55
N ILE A 471 8.46 11.24 4.47
CA ILE A 471 9.15 10.44 5.49
C ILE A 471 10.67 10.61 5.43
N LEU A 472 11.25 10.73 4.22
CA LEU A 472 12.70 10.87 4.05
C LEU A 472 13.18 12.24 4.52
N GLN A 473 12.35 13.28 4.49
CA GLN A 473 12.72 14.62 4.95
C GLN A 473 12.76 14.76 6.48
N VAL A 474 12.06 13.91 7.23
CA VAL A 474 11.85 14.09 8.69
C VAL A 474 12.84 13.28 9.55
N GLY A 475 13.51 12.28 9.00
CA GLY A 475 14.39 11.37 9.77
C GLY A 475 15.73 11.07 9.10
N SER A 476 16.60 10.38 9.84
CA SER A 476 17.82 9.82 9.25
C SER A 476 17.43 8.71 8.26
N LEU A 477 18.10 8.68 7.11
CA LEU A 477 17.78 7.75 6.03
C LEU A 477 17.72 6.28 6.50
N GLU A 478 18.77 5.83 7.19
CA GLU A 478 18.87 4.44 7.68
C GLU A 478 17.68 4.03 8.56
N GLN A 479 17.17 4.92 9.41
CA GLN A 479 15.99 4.63 10.22
C GLN A 479 14.73 4.51 9.35
N CYS A 480 14.54 5.45 8.41
CA CYS A 480 13.35 5.53 7.56
C CYS A 480 13.18 4.33 6.62
N ILE A 481 14.28 3.65 6.25
CA ILE A 481 14.26 2.46 5.38
C ILE A 481 14.80 1.21 6.07
N SER A 482 14.87 1.23 7.41
CA SER A 482 15.37 0.09 8.20
C SER A 482 14.53 -1.17 8.04
N PHE A 483 13.24 -1.02 7.72
CA PHE A 483 12.27 -2.10 7.53
C PHE A 483 11.36 -1.77 6.35
N ALA A 484 10.97 -2.77 5.54
CA ALA A 484 9.88 -2.64 4.59
C ALA A 484 8.78 -3.67 4.93
N PRO A 485 7.52 -3.26 5.18
CA PRO A 485 6.45 -4.22 5.48
C PRO A 485 6.10 -5.06 4.24
N SER A 486 5.53 -6.25 4.46
CA SER A 486 5.29 -7.26 3.41
C SER A 486 4.49 -6.78 2.20
N ARG A 487 3.69 -5.72 2.36
CA ARG A 487 2.88 -5.09 1.30
C ARG A 487 3.64 -4.00 0.53
N LEU A 488 4.73 -3.46 1.06
CA LEU A 488 5.50 -2.39 0.43
C LEU A 488 6.53 -2.97 -0.56
N ARG A 489 6.08 -3.24 -1.79
CA ARG A 489 6.92 -3.87 -2.84
C ARG A 489 7.14 -3.02 -4.08
N ARG A 490 6.73 -1.76 -4.03
CA ARG A 490 6.99 -0.75 -5.06
C ARG A 490 8.28 0.03 -4.81
N LEU A 491 9.05 -0.39 -3.80
CA LEU A 491 10.41 0.07 -3.52
C LEU A 491 11.34 -1.14 -3.68
N PRO A 492 12.58 -0.97 -4.17
CA PRO A 492 13.55 -2.06 -4.31
C PRO A 492 14.17 -2.44 -2.95
N LEU A 493 13.30 -2.67 -1.96
CA LEU A 493 13.62 -3.12 -0.61
C LEU A 493 13.09 -4.55 -0.43
N LEU A 494 13.88 -5.42 0.18
CA LEU A 494 13.45 -6.77 0.48
C LEU A 494 12.45 -6.76 1.65
N ALA A 495 11.17 -6.81 1.31
CA ALA A 495 10.08 -6.64 2.28
C ALA A 495 9.98 -7.82 3.26
N ASN A 496 9.70 -7.52 4.53
CA ASN A 496 9.59 -8.48 5.63
C ASN A 496 10.87 -9.31 5.87
N PHE A 497 12.05 -8.75 5.60
CA PHE A 497 13.32 -9.48 5.70
C PHE A 497 13.79 -9.65 7.15
N CYS A 498 13.92 -10.90 7.58
CA CYS A 498 14.49 -11.27 8.88
C CYS A 498 15.23 -12.61 8.81
N GLU A 499 15.95 -12.90 9.87
CA GLU A 499 16.63 -14.16 10.12
C GLU A 499 16.03 -14.84 11.36
N THR A 500 15.57 -16.06 11.18
CA THR A 500 15.10 -16.92 12.25
C THR A 500 16.29 -17.63 12.90
N LYS A 501 16.46 -17.39 14.21
CA LYS A 501 17.44 -18.02 15.09
C LYS A 501 16.71 -18.85 16.15
N VAL A 502 17.26 -20.01 16.49
CA VAL A 502 16.66 -20.92 17.48
C VAL A 502 17.75 -21.41 18.42
N PHE A 503 17.49 -21.28 19.73
CA PHE A 503 18.38 -21.75 20.78
C PHE A 503 17.64 -22.72 21.69
N TRP A 504 18.32 -23.80 22.08
CA TRP A 504 17.92 -24.66 23.19
C TRP A 504 18.65 -24.19 24.45
N LEU A 505 17.88 -23.84 25.47
CA LEU A 505 18.38 -23.35 26.74
C LEU A 505 18.03 -24.32 27.85
N ASN A 506 18.98 -24.56 28.76
CA ASN A 506 18.68 -25.29 29.99
C ASN A 506 17.86 -24.44 30.99
N GLU A 507 17.51 -25.02 32.13
CA GLU A 507 16.74 -24.36 33.20
C GLU A 507 17.38 -23.05 33.73
N ARG A 508 18.69 -22.87 33.52
CA ARG A 508 19.47 -21.68 33.96
C ARG A 508 19.61 -20.63 32.85
N GLY A 509 19.14 -20.92 31.64
CA GLY A 509 19.28 -20.05 30.48
C GLY A 509 20.60 -20.16 29.73
N GLU A 510 21.36 -21.23 29.98
CA GLU A 510 22.59 -21.48 29.22
C GLU A 510 22.24 -22.14 27.89
N VAL A 511 22.86 -21.65 26.81
CA VAL A 511 22.70 -22.22 25.47
C VAL A 511 23.37 -23.58 25.43
N GLU A 512 22.57 -24.64 25.38
CA GLU A 512 23.07 -26.00 25.15
C GLU A 512 23.25 -26.29 23.66
N HIS A 513 22.41 -25.69 22.83
CA HIS A 513 22.42 -25.90 21.39
C HIS A 513 21.95 -24.65 20.64
N GLU A 514 22.64 -24.32 19.56
CA GLU A 514 22.27 -23.26 18.61
C GLU A 514 22.00 -23.92 17.26
N TYR A 515 20.77 -23.82 16.76
CA TYR A 515 20.40 -24.39 15.48
C TYR A 515 20.74 -23.44 14.33
N SER A 516 20.98 -24.02 13.15
CA SER A 516 21.27 -23.26 11.94
C SER A 516 20.19 -22.21 11.62
N THR A 517 20.63 -20.97 11.47
CA THR A 517 19.81 -19.81 11.15
C THR A 517 19.15 -19.93 9.77
N ARG A 518 17.96 -19.36 9.60
CA ARG A 518 17.24 -19.36 8.32
C ARG A 518 16.74 -17.96 7.97
N MET A 519 17.00 -17.51 6.76
CA MET A 519 16.49 -16.23 6.29
C MET A 519 15.05 -16.38 5.79
N ARG A 520 14.26 -15.33 5.95
CA ARG A 520 12.91 -15.25 5.37
C ARG A 520 12.57 -13.83 4.97
N SER A 521 11.76 -13.70 3.93
CA SER A 521 11.15 -12.44 3.52
C SER A 521 9.88 -12.68 2.72
N SER A 522 9.24 -11.59 2.29
CA SER A 522 8.38 -11.60 1.12
C SER A 522 9.12 -12.18 -0.09
N HIS A 523 8.37 -12.66 -1.08
CA HIS A 523 8.95 -13.14 -2.33
C HIS A 523 9.92 -12.12 -2.94
N MET A 524 11.06 -12.58 -3.48
CA MET A 524 12.14 -11.72 -3.99
C MET A 524 11.70 -10.90 -5.22
N ALA A 525 10.82 -11.46 -6.05
CA ALA A 525 10.11 -10.71 -7.08
C ALA A 525 8.89 -10.01 -6.48
N ALA A 526 8.60 -8.81 -6.97
CA ALA A 526 7.55 -7.95 -6.43
C ALA A 526 6.23 -8.08 -7.22
N ARG A 527 5.15 -8.48 -6.53
CA ARG A 527 3.82 -8.65 -7.14
C ARG A 527 3.17 -7.33 -7.56
N ASP A 528 3.50 -6.24 -6.86
CA ASP A 528 2.86 -4.93 -7.04
C ASP A 528 3.35 -4.18 -8.29
N ILE A 529 4.36 -4.75 -8.97
CA ILE A 529 5.02 -4.17 -10.15
C ILE A 529 5.01 -5.14 -11.34
N VAL A 530 4.16 -6.17 -11.33
CA VAL A 530 4.10 -7.18 -12.41
C VAL A 530 3.81 -6.52 -13.78
N GLU A 531 3.04 -5.42 -13.75
CA GLU A 531 2.70 -4.61 -14.93
C GLU A 531 3.77 -3.56 -15.28
N TRP A 532 4.80 -3.38 -14.45
CA TRP A 532 5.88 -2.44 -14.74
C TRP A 532 6.84 -2.99 -15.81
N PRO A 533 7.64 -2.12 -16.46
CA PRO A 533 8.65 -2.54 -17.41
C PRO A 533 9.57 -3.64 -16.89
N MET A 534 9.86 -4.63 -17.74
CA MET A 534 10.71 -5.78 -17.40
C MET A 534 12.08 -5.39 -16.79
N PRO A 535 12.81 -4.37 -17.28
CA PRO A 535 14.06 -3.96 -16.64
C PRO A 535 13.90 -3.51 -15.19
N ILE A 536 12.77 -2.88 -14.84
CA ILE A 536 12.48 -2.49 -13.46
C ILE A 536 12.14 -3.74 -12.63
N LYS A 537 11.35 -4.68 -13.17
CA LYS A 537 11.07 -5.97 -12.51
C LYS A 537 12.34 -6.76 -12.21
N ARG A 538 13.21 -6.92 -13.23
CA ARG A 538 14.53 -7.57 -13.10
C ARG A 538 15.39 -6.85 -12.05
N LEU A 539 15.45 -5.52 -12.09
CA LEU A 539 16.19 -4.72 -11.10
C LEU A 539 15.78 -5.04 -9.65
N TYR A 540 14.49 -5.17 -9.38
CA TYR A 540 13.99 -5.48 -8.03
C TYR A 540 14.41 -6.88 -7.59
N ALA A 541 14.13 -7.87 -8.44
CA ALA A 541 14.43 -9.27 -8.14
C ALA A 541 15.94 -9.53 -8.01
N THR A 542 16.77 -8.95 -8.88
CA THR A 542 18.24 -9.06 -8.82
C THR A 542 18.79 -8.45 -7.54
N ARG A 543 18.37 -7.24 -7.15
CA ARG A 543 18.86 -6.60 -5.91
C ARG A 543 18.47 -7.37 -4.66
N ASN A 544 17.24 -7.88 -4.66
CA ASN A 544 16.75 -8.72 -3.56
C ASN A 544 17.57 -10.02 -3.46
N LEU A 545 17.85 -10.67 -4.59
CA LEU A 545 18.72 -11.86 -4.61
C LEU A 545 20.16 -11.54 -4.16
N GLU A 546 20.71 -10.42 -4.63
CA GLU A 546 22.05 -9.97 -4.28
C GLU A 546 22.18 -9.72 -2.77
N LEU A 547 21.17 -9.09 -2.15
CA LEU A 547 21.09 -8.91 -0.70
C LEU A 547 20.99 -10.24 0.06
N ILE A 548 20.11 -11.16 -0.39
CA ILE A 548 19.99 -12.50 0.21
C ILE A 548 21.34 -13.23 0.17
N HIS A 549 22.03 -13.16 -0.97
CA HIS A 549 23.34 -13.76 -1.15
C HIS A 549 24.43 -13.12 -0.27
N GLN A 550 24.41 -11.79 -0.08
CA GLN A 550 25.34 -11.11 0.84
C GLN A 550 25.24 -11.69 2.25
N HIS A 551 24.02 -11.94 2.74
CA HIS A 551 23.79 -12.56 4.05
C HIS A 551 24.14 -14.06 4.10
N ALA A 552 24.19 -14.75 2.96
CA ALA A 552 24.64 -16.14 2.89
C ALA A 552 26.16 -16.33 3.03
N SER A 553 26.96 -15.25 2.99
CA SER A 553 28.41 -15.29 3.29
C SER A 553 29.20 -16.37 2.51
N ASN A 554 28.94 -16.51 1.20
CA ASN A 554 29.52 -17.52 0.30
C ASN A 554 29.12 -18.99 0.56
N GLN A 555 28.26 -19.28 1.53
CA GLN A 555 27.74 -20.63 1.75
C GLN A 555 26.83 -21.02 0.57
N PRO A 556 26.74 -22.33 0.24
CA PRO A 556 25.69 -22.82 -0.65
C PRO A 556 24.33 -22.37 -0.13
N LEU A 557 23.48 -21.89 -1.04
CA LEU A 557 22.23 -21.23 -0.69
C LEU A 557 21.03 -22.02 -1.24
N LEU A 558 20.10 -22.37 -0.37
CA LEU A 558 18.75 -22.79 -0.76
C LEU A 558 17.85 -21.57 -0.86
N ILE A 559 17.15 -21.44 -1.99
CA ILE A 559 16.06 -20.49 -2.20
C ILE A 559 14.76 -21.27 -2.34
N GLN A 560 14.03 -21.38 -1.24
CA GLN A 560 12.78 -22.10 -1.21
C GLN A 560 11.59 -21.14 -1.35
N THR A 561 10.67 -21.46 -2.24
CA THR A 561 9.43 -20.72 -2.40
C THR A 561 8.20 -21.57 -2.08
N LEU A 562 7.18 -20.95 -1.50
CA LEU A 562 5.92 -21.60 -1.11
C LEU A 562 4.76 -20.96 -1.88
N ILE A 563 4.86 -20.91 -3.21
CA ILE A 563 3.88 -20.31 -4.12
C ILE A 563 3.27 -21.36 -5.05
N SER A 564 2.16 -21.02 -5.70
CA SER A 564 1.39 -21.94 -6.54
C SER A 564 1.33 -21.41 -7.97
N PRO A 565 2.40 -21.56 -8.78
CA PRO A 565 2.55 -20.93 -10.09
C PRO A 565 1.70 -21.64 -11.15
N VAL A 566 0.38 -21.47 -11.08
CA VAL A 566 -0.57 -22.05 -12.04
C VAL A 566 -0.75 -21.09 -13.22
N PRO A 567 -0.35 -21.47 -14.45
CA PRO A 567 -0.36 -20.54 -15.59
C PRO A 567 -1.73 -19.93 -15.89
N TRP A 568 -2.82 -20.70 -15.86
CA TRP A 568 -4.16 -20.17 -16.15
C TRP A 568 -4.76 -19.30 -15.04
N LEU A 569 -4.12 -19.24 -13.86
CA LEU A 569 -4.55 -18.36 -12.76
C LEU A 569 -3.76 -17.05 -12.71
N HIS A 570 -2.84 -16.79 -13.64
CA HIS A 570 -1.98 -15.60 -13.61
C HIS A 570 -2.74 -14.26 -13.55
N ALA A 571 -3.96 -14.22 -14.10
CA ALA A 571 -4.83 -13.04 -14.02
C ALA A 571 -5.42 -12.79 -12.62
N TYR A 572 -5.43 -13.80 -11.74
CA TYR A 572 -6.03 -13.75 -10.41
C TYR A 572 -5.00 -13.81 -9.28
N ILE A 573 -3.89 -14.53 -9.49
CA ILE A 573 -2.79 -14.65 -8.54
C ILE A 573 -1.44 -14.39 -9.24
N PRO A 574 -0.53 -13.64 -8.61
CA PRO A 574 0.73 -13.25 -9.24
C PRO A 574 1.76 -14.39 -9.27
N ASP A 575 1.48 -15.53 -8.62
CA ASP A 575 2.42 -16.61 -8.35
C ASP A 575 3.16 -17.10 -9.61
N TYR A 576 2.46 -17.22 -10.75
CA TYR A 576 3.11 -17.63 -12.01
C TYR A 576 4.18 -16.63 -12.46
N ALA A 577 3.86 -15.32 -12.48
CA ALA A 577 4.81 -14.28 -12.86
C ALA A 577 5.99 -14.17 -11.87
N LEU A 578 5.73 -14.40 -10.58
CA LEU A 578 6.75 -14.41 -9.53
C LEU A 578 7.73 -15.57 -9.71
N ASP A 579 7.23 -16.78 -10.00
CA ASP A 579 8.08 -17.96 -10.21
C ASP A 579 8.94 -17.85 -11.47
N MET A 580 8.39 -17.31 -12.56
CA MET A 580 9.14 -17.05 -13.79
C MET A 580 10.31 -16.09 -13.56
N GLN A 581 10.06 -14.97 -12.88
CA GLN A 581 11.13 -14.02 -12.51
C GLN A 581 12.17 -14.65 -11.58
N ARG A 582 11.75 -15.46 -10.59
CA ARG A 582 12.68 -16.18 -9.70
C ARG A 582 13.63 -17.06 -10.52
N LYS A 583 13.09 -17.91 -11.39
CA LYS A 583 13.87 -18.86 -12.20
C LYS A 583 14.88 -18.14 -13.10
N GLU A 584 14.41 -17.12 -13.81
CA GLU A 584 15.25 -16.31 -14.70
C GLU A 584 16.41 -15.64 -13.94
N ILE A 585 16.11 -14.92 -12.86
CA ILE A 585 17.11 -14.16 -12.11
C ILE A 585 18.12 -15.05 -11.41
N ILE A 586 17.69 -16.20 -10.88
CA ILE A 586 18.62 -17.16 -10.27
C ILE A 586 19.56 -17.74 -11.32
N ALA A 587 19.04 -18.16 -12.48
CA ALA A 587 19.87 -18.69 -13.55
C ALA A 587 20.94 -17.67 -13.99
N SER A 588 20.54 -16.43 -14.26
CA SER A 588 21.49 -15.37 -14.65
C SER A 588 22.50 -15.05 -13.54
N PHE A 589 22.06 -15.04 -12.27
CA PHE A 589 22.94 -14.72 -11.15
C PHE A 589 23.96 -15.82 -10.88
N GLN A 590 23.57 -17.09 -11.02
CA GLN A 590 24.49 -18.22 -10.90
C GLN A 590 25.55 -18.21 -11.99
N GLU A 591 25.16 -17.89 -13.23
CA GLU A 591 26.08 -17.73 -14.36
C GLU A 591 27.06 -16.57 -14.13
N GLU A 592 26.56 -15.40 -13.69
CA GLU A 592 27.40 -14.21 -13.47
C GLU A 592 28.36 -14.34 -12.27
N LYS A 593 27.92 -14.97 -11.18
CA LYS A 593 28.66 -14.99 -9.90
C LYS A 593 29.35 -16.32 -9.59
N ASP A 594 29.21 -17.33 -10.44
CA ASP A 594 29.64 -18.72 -10.22
C ASP A 594 29.19 -19.30 -8.85
N LYS A 595 27.97 -18.94 -8.42
CA LYS A 595 27.42 -19.34 -7.12
C LYS A 595 26.57 -20.60 -7.20
N LEU A 596 26.64 -21.41 -6.14
CA LEU A 596 25.82 -22.61 -5.99
C LEU A 596 24.52 -22.26 -5.26
N ILE A 597 23.46 -22.08 -6.03
CA ILE A 597 22.10 -21.82 -5.55
C ILE A 597 21.23 -22.99 -5.98
N VAL A 598 20.50 -23.57 -5.02
CA VAL A 598 19.44 -24.55 -5.30
C VAL A 598 18.11 -23.88 -5.03
N SER A 599 17.12 -24.06 -5.90
CA SER A 599 15.90 -23.24 -5.87
C SER A 599 14.62 -24.05 -6.01
N THR A 600 14.03 -24.46 -4.87
CA THR A 600 12.82 -25.30 -4.83
C THR A 600 11.53 -24.47 -4.74
N ASN A 601 10.40 -25.05 -5.16
CA ASN A 601 9.07 -24.48 -4.92
C ASN A 601 8.09 -25.56 -4.48
N HIS A 602 7.30 -25.26 -3.44
CA HIS A 602 6.23 -26.13 -2.97
C HIS A 602 4.85 -25.42 -3.00
N PRO A 603 3.88 -25.96 -3.74
CA PRO A 603 2.54 -25.40 -3.84
C PRO A 603 1.72 -25.71 -2.57
N PHE A 604 1.62 -24.72 -1.70
CA PHE A 604 0.87 -24.79 -0.44
C PHE A 604 -0.51 -24.14 -0.59
N ASN A 605 -1.39 -24.65 -1.47
CA ASN A 605 -2.81 -24.29 -1.50
C ASN A 605 -3.63 -25.37 -2.23
N ILE A 606 -4.91 -25.10 -2.49
CA ILE A 606 -5.78 -26.00 -3.26
C ILE A 606 -5.24 -26.36 -4.65
N ALA A 607 -4.36 -25.54 -5.24
CA ALA A 607 -3.75 -25.88 -6.52
C ALA A 607 -2.91 -27.16 -6.44
N LYS A 608 -2.47 -27.57 -5.25
CA LYS A 608 -1.69 -28.81 -5.06
C LYS A 608 -2.41 -30.08 -5.46
N TYR A 609 -3.74 -30.06 -5.43
CA TYR A 609 -4.55 -31.17 -5.93
C TYR A 609 -4.39 -31.36 -7.45
N LEU A 610 -3.87 -30.35 -8.15
CA LEU A 610 -3.58 -30.36 -9.59
C LEU A 610 -2.06 -30.28 -9.87
N TYR A 611 -1.30 -29.65 -8.98
CA TYR A 611 0.12 -29.33 -9.13
C TYR A 611 0.85 -29.61 -7.82
N TYR A 612 1.34 -30.82 -7.61
CA TYR A 612 2.16 -31.16 -6.43
C TYR A 612 3.64 -31.31 -6.83
N THR A 613 4.54 -31.32 -5.85
CA THR A 613 5.97 -31.51 -6.13
C THR A 613 6.23 -32.98 -6.50
N THR A 614 6.56 -33.24 -7.76
CA THR A 614 6.75 -34.59 -8.29
C THR A 614 8.09 -35.18 -7.87
N ALA A 615 8.20 -36.51 -7.89
CA ALA A 615 9.45 -37.20 -7.61
C ALA A 615 10.60 -36.79 -8.54
N THR A 616 10.26 -36.38 -9.76
CA THR A 616 11.19 -35.95 -10.82
C THR A 616 11.43 -34.44 -10.86
N ASP A 617 10.99 -33.68 -9.85
CA ASP A 617 11.24 -32.24 -9.81
C ASP A 617 12.75 -31.96 -9.81
N LYS A 618 13.22 -31.25 -10.85
CA LYS A 618 14.65 -31.01 -11.07
C LYS A 618 15.31 -30.24 -9.92
N SER A 619 14.56 -29.36 -9.25
CA SER A 619 15.08 -28.55 -8.16
C SER A 619 15.29 -29.39 -6.91
N CYS A 620 14.36 -30.31 -6.63
CA CYS A 620 14.47 -31.29 -5.56
C CYS A 620 15.63 -32.27 -5.80
N GLN A 621 15.80 -32.72 -7.05
CA GLN A 621 16.94 -33.57 -7.41
C GLN A 621 18.27 -32.84 -7.27
N ALA A 622 18.35 -31.56 -7.68
CA ALA A 622 19.55 -30.75 -7.47
C ALA A 622 19.90 -30.58 -5.97
N LEU A 623 18.89 -30.47 -5.10
CA LEU A 623 19.11 -30.45 -3.65
C LEU A 623 19.65 -31.78 -3.13
N ILE A 624 19.08 -32.90 -3.57
CA ILE A 624 19.56 -34.24 -3.22
C ILE A 624 21.03 -34.39 -3.62
N THR A 625 21.38 -34.06 -4.86
CA THR A 625 22.77 -34.10 -5.34
C THR A 625 23.68 -33.20 -4.52
N LEU A 626 23.23 -31.99 -4.18
CA LEU A 626 24.00 -31.07 -3.32
C LEU A 626 24.32 -31.70 -1.97
N VAL A 627 23.32 -32.26 -1.29
CA VAL A 627 23.46 -32.87 0.04
C VAL A 627 24.33 -34.12 -0.03
N GLU A 628 24.18 -34.97 -1.05
CA GLU A 628 25.01 -36.16 -1.21
C GLU A 628 26.47 -35.80 -1.48
N MET A 629 26.72 -34.78 -2.30
CA MET A 629 28.08 -34.29 -2.54
C MET A 629 28.68 -33.66 -1.29
N ARG A 630 27.85 -33.04 -0.44
CA ARG A 630 28.29 -32.59 0.89
C ARG A 630 28.70 -33.78 1.76
N ILE A 631 27.85 -34.79 1.92
CA ILE A 631 28.16 -36.01 2.68
C ILE A 631 29.48 -36.63 2.18
N LEU A 632 29.62 -36.74 0.86
CA LEU A 632 30.81 -37.31 0.21
C LEU A 632 32.07 -36.48 0.51
N ALA A 633 31.98 -35.16 0.44
CA ALA A 633 33.07 -34.25 0.80
C ALA A 633 33.48 -34.35 2.28
N MET A 634 32.55 -34.69 3.17
CA MET A 634 32.87 -34.94 4.59
C MET A 634 33.58 -36.28 4.77
N GLN A 635 33.12 -37.31 4.06
CA GLN A 635 33.72 -38.64 4.09
C GLN A 635 35.14 -38.66 3.53
N TYR A 636 35.50 -37.72 2.66
CA TYR A 636 36.87 -37.52 2.20
C TYR A 636 37.75 -37.03 3.36
N PRO A 637 38.62 -37.86 3.97
CA PRO A 637 39.28 -37.52 5.23
C PRO A 637 40.43 -36.52 5.05
N HIS A 638 40.86 -36.29 3.81
CA HIS A 638 41.96 -35.40 3.48
C HIS A 638 41.46 -34.01 3.08
N PHE A 639 42.35 -33.04 3.15
CA PHE A 639 42.10 -31.71 2.61
C PHE A 639 42.69 -31.60 1.23
N ILE A 640 42.04 -30.80 0.37
CA ILE A 640 42.64 -30.45 -0.90
C ILE A 640 43.69 -29.38 -0.64
N PRO A 641 44.83 -29.40 -1.36
CA PRO A 641 45.83 -28.38 -1.19
C PRO A 641 45.25 -27.01 -1.49
N SER A 642 45.43 -26.12 -0.54
CA SER A 642 44.72 -24.85 -0.52
C SER A 642 45.17 -23.84 -1.59
N SER A 643 46.22 -24.20 -2.34
CA SER A 643 46.74 -23.53 -3.52
C SER A 643 45.99 -23.91 -4.81
N TRP A 644 45.17 -24.96 -4.78
CA TRP A 644 44.45 -25.43 -5.96
C TRP A 644 43.29 -24.50 -6.30
N SER A 645 43.18 -24.15 -7.58
CA SER A 645 42.01 -23.47 -8.12
C SER A 645 40.84 -24.44 -8.27
N LEU A 646 39.60 -23.92 -8.28
CA LEU A 646 38.42 -24.73 -8.57
C LEU A 646 38.54 -25.54 -9.87
N ASN A 647 39.19 -25.00 -10.91
CA ASN A 647 39.43 -25.72 -12.16
C ASN A 647 40.39 -26.90 -11.98
N LYS A 648 41.46 -26.76 -11.19
CA LYS A 648 42.35 -27.88 -10.84
C LYS A 648 41.58 -28.96 -10.08
N ILE A 649 40.76 -28.55 -9.10
CA ILE A 649 39.91 -29.49 -8.33
C ILE A 649 38.96 -30.26 -9.26
N LYS A 650 38.25 -29.56 -10.15
CA LYS A 650 37.35 -30.18 -11.14
C LYS A 650 38.08 -31.19 -12.02
N ALA A 651 39.23 -30.82 -12.57
CA ALA A 651 40.01 -31.70 -13.43
C ALA A 651 40.57 -32.93 -12.69
N VAL A 652 40.98 -32.78 -11.43
CA VAL A 652 41.40 -33.90 -10.57
C VAL A 652 40.24 -34.84 -10.24
N ILE A 653 39.06 -34.31 -9.93
CA ILE A 653 37.84 -35.12 -9.74
C ILE A 653 37.48 -35.89 -11.00
N ALA A 654 37.51 -35.23 -12.16
CA ALA A 654 37.19 -35.84 -13.44
C ALA A 654 38.15 -36.99 -13.78
N LEU A 655 39.46 -36.78 -13.56
CA LEU A 655 40.47 -37.80 -13.76
C LEU A 655 40.29 -38.99 -12.80
N ALA A 656 40.13 -38.72 -11.51
CA ALA A 656 39.93 -39.76 -10.50
C ALA A 656 38.67 -40.60 -10.76
N PHE A 657 37.60 -40.01 -11.29
CA PHE A 657 36.38 -40.73 -11.65
C PHE A 657 36.54 -41.54 -12.94
N ALA A 658 37.19 -40.98 -13.97
CA ALA A 658 37.47 -41.70 -15.21
C ALA A 658 38.31 -42.98 -14.97
N GLU A 659 39.23 -42.93 -14.00
CA GLU A 659 40.00 -44.09 -13.56
C GLU A 659 39.17 -45.18 -12.85
N VAL A 660 38.01 -44.84 -12.29
CA VAL A 660 37.05 -45.83 -11.72
C VAL A 660 36.19 -46.43 -12.81
N GLU A 661 35.83 -45.66 -13.84
CA GLU A 661 35.02 -46.13 -14.97
C GLU A 661 35.81 -47.02 -15.96
N ASP A 662 37.10 -47.29 -15.69
CA ASP A 662 38.02 -48.03 -16.57
C ASP A 662 38.03 -47.50 -18.01
N LYS A 663 37.80 -46.20 -18.17
CA LYS A 663 37.89 -45.51 -19.45
C LYS A 663 39.38 -45.32 -19.76
N GLN A 664 39.98 -46.34 -20.40
CA GLN A 664 41.35 -46.29 -20.90
C GLN A 664 41.57 -44.99 -21.70
N ALA A 665 42.47 -44.13 -21.19
CA ALA A 665 42.99 -42.92 -21.84
C ALA A 665 42.05 -41.70 -21.94
N LEU A 666 41.64 -41.11 -20.81
CA LEU A 666 41.91 -39.68 -20.69
C LEU A 666 43.43 -39.56 -20.55
N ASN A 667 44.14 -39.16 -21.60
CA ASN A 667 45.60 -38.94 -21.58
C ASN A 667 45.93 -38.03 -20.38
N SER A 668 46.32 -38.62 -19.26
CA SER A 668 46.65 -37.91 -18.02
C SER A 668 47.74 -36.88 -18.27
N GLU A 669 48.66 -37.18 -19.18
CA GLU A 669 49.71 -36.29 -19.69
C GLU A 669 49.18 -35.03 -20.39
N GLN A 670 48.00 -35.06 -21.02
CA GLN A 670 47.44 -33.88 -21.70
C GLN A 670 46.72 -32.92 -20.75
N LEU A 671 46.15 -33.42 -19.65
CA LEU A 671 45.45 -32.58 -18.66
C LEU A 671 46.40 -31.99 -17.62
N PHE A 672 47.48 -32.70 -17.28
CA PHE A 672 48.47 -32.27 -16.30
C PHE A 672 49.89 -32.71 -16.71
N PRO A 673 50.68 -31.82 -17.34
CA PRO A 673 52.04 -32.14 -17.79
C PRO A 673 53.01 -32.51 -16.66
N GLU A 674 52.73 -32.06 -15.42
CA GLU A 674 53.50 -32.39 -14.21
C GLU A 674 52.52 -32.71 -13.07
N GLN A 675 52.32 -34.00 -12.79
CA GLN A 675 51.54 -34.45 -11.63
C GLN A 675 52.47 -34.59 -10.43
N ASP A 676 52.44 -33.59 -9.53
CA ASP A 676 53.15 -33.68 -8.26
C ASP A 676 52.63 -34.84 -7.38
N ASN A 677 53.45 -35.31 -6.44
CA ASN A 677 53.09 -36.42 -5.54
C ASN A 677 51.82 -36.12 -4.72
N GLU A 678 51.55 -34.85 -4.43
CA GLU A 678 50.36 -34.41 -3.69
C GLU A 678 49.08 -34.63 -4.51
N THR A 679 49.12 -34.28 -5.80
CA THR A 679 48.04 -34.47 -6.76
C THR A 679 47.73 -35.96 -6.93
N GLN A 680 48.76 -36.79 -7.08
CA GLN A 680 48.60 -38.25 -7.14
C GLN A 680 47.97 -38.83 -5.88
N THR A 681 48.37 -38.33 -4.71
CA THR A 681 47.79 -38.73 -3.43
C THR A 681 46.31 -38.37 -3.36
N VAL A 682 45.93 -37.16 -3.79
CA VAL A 682 44.54 -36.72 -3.84
C VAL A 682 43.72 -37.58 -4.80
N ILE A 683 44.24 -37.86 -6.01
CA ILE A 683 43.60 -38.73 -7.01
C ILE A 683 43.34 -40.12 -6.43
N SER A 684 44.37 -40.76 -5.83
CA SER A 684 44.25 -42.09 -5.24
C SER A 684 43.17 -42.14 -4.14
N ASN A 685 43.12 -41.11 -3.29
CA ASN A 685 42.13 -41.01 -2.23
C ASN A 685 40.71 -40.79 -2.77
N LEU A 686 40.55 -39.94 -3.79
CA LEU A 686 39.26 -39.72 -4.46
C LEU A 686 38.78 -40.97 -5.19
N LYS A 687 39.68 -41.69 -5.86
CA LYS A 687 39.38 -42.97 -6.51
C LYS A 687 38.77 -43.98 -5.54
N ARG A 688 39.40 -44.18 -4.38
CA ARG A 688 38.87 -45.07 -3.32
C ARG A 688 37.48 -44.62 -2.82
N LEU A 689 37.24 -43.30 -2.76
CA LEU A 689 35.95 -42.75 -2.38
C LEU A 689 34.90 -43.00 -3.47
N PHE A 690 35.27 -42.83 -4.74
CA PHE A 690 34.39 -43.02 -5.90
C PHE A 690 34.07 -44.49 -6.14
N GLU A 691 35.01 -45.42 -5.97
CA GLU A 691 34.75 -46.87 -6.03
C GLU A 691 33.61 -47.30 -5.11
N LYS A 692 33.55 -46.73 -3.89
CA LYS A 692 32.48 -47.00 -2.92
C LYS A 692 31.12 -46.40 -3.29
N ASN A 693 31.10 -45.36 -4.13
CA ASN A 693 29.91 -44.57 -4.45
C ASN A 693 29.56 -44.58 -5.95
N HIS A 694 30.24 -45.40 -6.76
CA HIS A 694 30.20 -45.33 -8.22
C HIS A 694 28.78 -45.40 -8.79
N HIS A 695 27.98 -46.38 -8.32
CA HIS A 695 26.61 -46.55 -8.79
C HIS A 695 25.78 -45.28 -8.58
N ALA A 696 25.82 -44.67 -7.39
CA ALA A 696 25.07 -43.45 -7.09
C ALA A 696 25.55 -42.27 -7.96
N LEU A 697 26.87 -42.07 -8.03
CA LEU A 697 27.48 -40.97 -8.79
C LEU A 697 27.17 -41.06 -10.30
N SER A 698 27.13 -42.28 -10.87
CA SER A 698 26.86 -42.50 -12.29
C SER A 698 25.45 -42.07 -12.73
N GLN A 699 24.51 -41.89 -11.79
CA GLN A 699 23.12 -41.55 -12.05
C GLN A 699 22.81 -40.06 -11.78
N MET A 700 23.80 -39.28 -11.36
CA MET A 700 23.63 -37.88 -11.00
C MET A 700 24.19 -36.97 -12.09
N ASP A 701 23.45 -35.92 -12.42
CA ASP A 701 23.95 -34.84 -13.27
C ASP A 701 24.77 -33.85 -12.43
N ASP A 702 25.79 -33.24 -13.04
CA ASP A 702 26.62 -32.14 -12.50
C ASP A 702 27.32 -32.38 -11.13
N TRP A 703 27.29 -33.60 -10.60
CA TRP A 703 27.81 -33.92 -9.27
C TRP A 703 29.31 -33.58 -9.12
N GLN A 704 30.10 -33.74 -10.18
CA GLN A 704 31.55 -33.45 -10.16
C GLN A 704 31.81 -31.97 -9.87
N ALA A 705 31.05 -31.08 -10.52
CA ALA A 705 31.19 -29.64 -10.33
C ALA A 705 30.74 -29.23 -8.92
N ILE A 706 29.67 -29.84 -8.41
CA ILE A 706 29.17 -29.62 -7.06
C ILE A 706 30.19 -30.11 -6.03
N LEU A 707 30.72 -31.33 -6.17
CA LEU A 707 31.74 -31.89 -5.29
C LEU A 707 33.00 -31.03 -5.27
N ALA A 708 33.44 -30.53 -6.42
CA ALA A 708 34.59 -29.63 -6.52
C ALA A 708 34.38 -28.37 -5.65
N LYS A 709 33.22 -27.74 -5.75
CA LYS A 709 32.85 -26.57 -4.92
C LYS A 709 32.78 -26.93 -3.43
N GLN A 710 32.27 -28.11 -3.08
CA GLN A 710 32.22 -28.56 -1.68
C GLN A 710 33.61 -28.79 -1.09
N LEU A 711 34.54 -29.39 -1.84
CA LEU A 711 35.91 -29.62 -1.40
C LEU A 711 36.73 -28.33 -1.35
N GLU A 712 36.52 -27.40 -2.28
CA GLU A 712 37.08 -26.04 -2.21
C GLU A 712 36.61 -25.33 -0.93
N TRP A 713 35.30 -25.32 -0.68
CA TRP A 713 34.73 -24.67 0.49
C TRP A 713 35.20 -25.29 1.80
N LYS A 714 35.31 -26.63 1.87
CA LYS A 714 35.95 -27.35 2.99
C LYS A 714 37.33 -26.81 3.30
N THR A 715 38.13 -26.62 2.26
CA THR A 715 39.52 -26.13 2.37
C THR A 715 39.58 -24.68 2.84
N VAL A 716 38.65 -23.83 2.38
CA VAL A 716 38.52 -22.44 2.85
C VAL A 716 38.18 -22.38 4.34
N LEU A 717 37.21 -23.18 4.80
CA LEU A 717 36.81 -23.21 6.20
C LEU A 717 37.93 -23.71 7.13
N GLU A 718 38.72 -24.69 6.65
CA GLU A 718 39.88 -25.16 7.38
C GLU A 718 40.93 -24.06 7.55
N LYS A 719 41.25 -23.34 6.48
CA LYS A 719 42.16 -22.17 6.51
C LYS A 719 41.72 -21.11 7.52
N GLU A 720 40.42 -20.91 7.67
CA GLU A 720 39.84 -19.95 8.61
C GLU A 720 39.82 -20.47 10.07
N GLY A 721 40.33 -21.67 10.35
CA GLY A 721 40.28 -22.28 11.67
C GLY A 721 38.86 -22.69 12.08
N LYS A 722 37.93 -22.78 11.12
CA LYS A 722 36.52 -23.12 11.35
C LYS A 722 36.25 -24.61 11.11
N SER A 723 37.27 -25.47 11.19
CA SER A 723 37.16 -26.92 10.99
C SER A 723 36.25 -27.61 12.02
N LYS A 724 36.14 -27.09 13.25
CA LYS A 724 35.15 -27.56 14.23
C LYS A 724 33.70 -27.30 13.78
N ARG A 725 33.47 -26.26 12.97
CA ARG A 725 32.19 -26.05 12.27
C ARG A 725 32.09 -26.94 11.02
N PHE A 726 32.70 -28.12 11.00
CA PHE A 726 32.62 -29.07 9.89
C PHE A 726 32.23 -30.48 10.34
N SER A 727 32.09 -30.71 11.66
CA SER A 727 31.46 -31.92 12.17
C SER A 727 29.95 -31.83 11.97
N ILE A 728 29.50 -32.17 10.76
CA ILE A 728 28.08 -32.46 10.56
C ILE A 728 27.79 -33.83 11.17
N ASP A 729 26.60 -34.00 11.74
CA ASP A 729 26.10 -35.32 12.06
C ASP A 729 25.67 -35.99 10.74
N VAL A 730 26.62 -36.68 10.11
CA VAL A 730 26.41 -37.33 8.81
C VAL A 730 25.24 -38.32 8.88
N GLU A 731 25.02 -38.95 10.04
CA GLU A 731 23.93 -39.91 10.18
C GLU A 731 22.57 -39.21 10.23
N SER A 732 22.46 -38.13 11.02
CA SER A 732 21.27 -37.26 11.02
C SER A 732 20.93 -36.73 9.61
N VAL A 733 21.93 -36.29 8.84
CA VAL A 733 21.72 -35.84 7.44
C VAL A 733 21.26 -36.99 6.55
N ARG A 734 21.79 -38.21 6.71
CA ARG A 734 21.34 -39.38 5.95
C ARG A 734 19.91 -39.78 6.29
N GLU A 735 19.53 -39.72 7.56
CA GLU A 735 18.16 -39.99 8.00
C GLU A 735 17.17 -39.01 7.36
N LEU A 736 17.48 -37.72 7.41
CA LEU A 736 16.68 -36.67 6.75
C LEU A 736 16.60 -36.89 5.24
N LEU A 737 17.73 -37.20 4.58
CA LEU A 737 17.76 -37.43 3.14
C LEU A 737 16.96 -38.67 2.73
N LYS A 738 17.03 -39.73 3.53
CA LYS A 738 16.23 -40.95 3.34
C LYS A 738 14.75 -40.62 3.47
N GLU A 739 14.35 -39.88 4.50
CA GLU A 739 12.95 -39.48 4.69
C GLU A 739 12.47 -38.57 3.54
N TYR A 740 13.28 -37.58 3.14
CA TYR A 740 12.98 -36.72 1.99
C TYR A 740 12.72 -37.53 0.73
N ARG A 741 13.59 -38.50 0.40
CA ARG A 741 13.41 -39.41 -0.74
C ARG A 741 12.15 -40.25 -0.62
N THR A 742 11.86 -40.79 0.56
CA THR A 742 10.64 -41.56 0.81
C THR A 742 9.40 -40.72 0.51
N ILE A 743 9.34 -39.49 1.04
CA ILE A 743 8.19 -38.60 0.87
C ILE A 743 8.10 -38.09 -0.58
N LEU A 744 9.23 -37.73 -1.19
CA LEU A 744 9.28 -37.24 -2.56
C LEU A 744 8.79 -38.30 -3.56
N ASN A 745 9.19 -39.57 -3.35
CA ASN A 745 8.75 -40.71 -4.15
C ASN A 745 7.37 -41.26 -3.76
N SER A 746 6.75 -40.77 -2.67
CA SER A 746 5.41 -41.21 -2.29
C SER A 746 4.40 -40.87 -3.40
N PRO A 747 3.63 -41.85 -3.92
CA PRO A 747 2.66 -41.58 -4.97
C PRO A 747 1.56 -40.64 -4.49
N TYR A 748 0.93 -39.96 -5.44
CA TYR A 748 -0.22 -39.11 -5.17
C TYR A 748 -1.29 -39.87 -4.35
N GLY A 749 -1.58 -39.40 -3.14
CA GLY A 749 -2.60 -39.99 -2.25
C GLY A 749 -2.15 -41.15 -1.34
N SER A 750 -0.85 -41.49 -1.27
CA SER A 750 -0.37 -42.70 -0.60
C SER A 750 0.00 -42.59 0.89
N ALA A 751 0.28 -41.40 1.42
CA ALA A 751 0.83 -41.28 2.78
C ALA A 751 -0.23 -41.48 3.89
N THR A 752 -1.47 -41.10 3.61
CA THR A 752 -2.70 -41.39 4.35
C THR A 752 -3.77 -40.80 3.44
N ILE A 753 -4.81 -41.56 3.09
CA ILE A 753 -5.85 -41.17 2.13
C ILE A 753 -6.25 -39.68 2.34
N PHE A 754 -5.71 -38.79 1.48
CA PHE A 754 -5.90 -37.32 1.41
C PHE A 754 -5.05 -36.31 2.24
N ASP A 755 -3.99 -36.67 3.00
CA ASP A 755 -3.14 -35.65 3.67
C ASP A 755 -2.03 -35.05 2.78
N TYR A 756 -2.45 -34.31 1.76
CA TYR A 756 -1.53 -33.53 0.93
C TYR A 756 -0.92 -32.33 1.67
N TYR A 757 -1.46 -31.93 2.83
CA TYR A 757 -0.94 -30.78 3.58
C TYR A 757 0.35 -31.20 4.28
N GLY A 758 0.33 -32.38 4.91
CA GLY A 758 1.50 -33.00 5.50
C GLY A 758 2.64 -33.19 4.50
N ARG A 759 2.37 -33.73 3.30
CA ARG A 759 3.44 -34.06 2.33
C ARG A 759 4.32 -32.87 1.97
N GLU A 760 3.73 -31.79 1.47
CA GLU A 760 4.48 -30.60 1.05
C GLU A 760 5.13 -29.90 2.25
N LEU A 761 4.48 -29.96 3.42
CA LEU A 761 5.03 -29.43 4.66
C LEU A 761 6.27 -30.19 5.14
N PHE A 762 6.26 -31.51 5.09
CA PHE A 762 7.43 -32.33 5.39
C PHE A 762 8.54 -32.14 4.37
N LEU A 763 8.24 -32.17 3.06
CA LEU A 763 9.25 -31.93 2.02
C LEU A 763 9.97 -30.61 2.30
N SER A 764 9.23 -29.50 2.32
CA SER A 764 9.82 -28.18 2.53
C SER A 764 10.55 -28.03 3.87
N SER A 765 10.08 -28.67 4.94
CA SER A 765 10.76 -28.65 6.25
C SER A 765 12.09 -29.39 6.20
N ILE A 766 12.09 -30.59 5.63
CA ILE A 766 13.30 -31.41 5.51
C ILE A 766 14.34 -30.73 4.64
N GLU A 767 13.96 -30.01 3.57
CA GLU A 767 14.94 -29.22 2.79
C GLU A 767 15.69 -28.20 3.65
N ASN A 768 15.00 -27.50 4.54
CA ASN A 768 15.63 -26.53 5.44
C ASN A 768 16.52 -27.22 6.48
N LEU A 769 16.08 -28.37 7.02
CA LEU A 769 16.88 -29.17 7.96
C LEU A 769 18.12 -29.73 7.29
N LEU A 770 18.00 -30.30 6.08
CA LEU A 770 19.13 -30.78 5.28
C LEU A 770 20.17 -29.69 5.05
N MET A 771 19.73 -28.47 4.68
CA MET A 771 20.63 -27.33 4.52
C MET A 771 21.26 -26.92 5.84
N GLY A 772 20.46 -26.85 6.92
CA GLY A 772 20.93 -26.47 8.25
C GLY A 772 21.98 -27.44 8.82
N GLU A 773 21.69 -28.74 8.80
CA GLU A 773 22.59 -29.81 9.25
C GLU A 773 23.84 -29.94 8.35
N SER A 774 23.71 -29.56 7.07
CA SER A 774 24.84 -29.47 6.13
C SER A 774 25.67 -28.18 6.27
N GLN A 775 25.31 -27.29 7.20
CA GLN A 775 25.91 -25.96 7.42
C GLN A 775 25.82 -25.01 6.21
N CYS A 776 24.86 -25.27 5.33
CA CYS A 776 24.50 -24.39 4.23
C CYS A 776 23.51 -23.32 4.70
N LYS A 777 23.32 -22.28 3.89
CA LYS A 777 22.34 -21.24 4.20
C LYS A 777 21.00 -21.56 3.54
N SER A 778 19.92 -21.32 4.27
CA SER A 778 18.56 -21.36 3.72
C SER A 778 17.92 -19.98 3.71
N TYR A 779 17.25 -19.67 2.61
CA TYR A 779 16.31 -18.58 2.45
C TYR A 779 14.96 -19.15 2.02
N GLY A 780 13.88 -18.71 2.68
CA GLY A 780 12.53 -19.11 2.34
C GLY A 780 11.56 -17.95 2.18
N SER A 781 10.64 -18.04 1.22
CA SER A 781 9.55 -17.08 1.09
C SER A 781 8.25 -17.74 0.64
N CYS A 782 7.12 -17.21 1.11
CA CYS A 782 5.85 -17.32 0.38
C CYS A 782 5.61 -15.98 -0.32
N VAL A 783 4.40 -15.73 -0.86
CA VAL A 783 4.10 -14.40 -1.43
C VAL A 783 4.46 -13.31 -0.41
N SER A 784 3.86 -13.32 0.78
CA SER A 784 4.04 -12.33 1.87
C SER A 784 5.23 -12.55 2.80
N GLY A 785 5.82 -13.75 2.80
CA GLY A 785 6.84 -14.15 3.77
C GLY A 785 6.32 -14.37 5.20
N LYS A 786 5.04 -14.08 5.49
CA LYS A 786 4.46 -14.17 6.83
C LYS A 786 3.43 -15.30 6.99
N ASP A 787 2.83 -15.79 5.90
CA ASP A 787 1.75 -16.77 5.98
C ASP A 787 2.28 -18.22 5.95
N ARG A 788 2.34 -18.86 4.77
CA ARG A 788 2.82 -20.25 4.59
C ARG A 788 4.23 -20.47 5.14
N ARG A 789 5.08 -19.44 5.08
CA ARG A 789 6.43 -19.49 5.65
C ARG A 789 6.41 -19.64 7.17
N GLU A 790 5.41 -19.10 7.86
CA GLU A 790 5.27 -19.26 9.31
C GLU A 790 4.82 -20.66 9.71
N VAL A 791 3.89 -21.25 8.94
CA VAL A 791 3.51 -22.66 9.10
C VAL A 791 4.74 -23.55 8.98
N LEU A 792 5.57 -23.29 7.96
CA LEU A 792 6.82 -24.00 7.75
C LEU A 792 7.82 -23.81 8.90
N GLU A 793 8.07 -22.58 9.36
CA GLU A 793 9.00 -22.35 10.49
C GLU A 793 8.53 -23.03 11.79
N THR A 794 7.22 -23.02 12.04
CA THR A 794 6.63 -23.74 13.18
C THR A 794 6.85 -25.25 13.05
N HIS A 795 6.65 -25.81 11.86
CA HIS A 795 6.84 -27.24 11.61
C HIS A 795 8.32 -27.64 11.74
N ILE A 796 9.26 -26.87 11.16
CA ILE A 796 10.71 -27.10 11.33
C ILE A 796 11.08 -27.10 12.81
N LEU A 797 10.61 -26.11 13.58
CA LEU A 797 10.89 -26.05 15.01
C LEU A 797 10.32 -27.25 15.77
N ALA A 798 9.11 -27.71 15.42
CA ALA A 798 8.54 -28.92 15.99
C ALA A 798 9.40 -30.16 15.69
N MET A 799 9.95 -30.27 14.48
CA MET A 799 10.84 -31.37 14.10
C MET A 799 12.14 -31.35 14.90
N LEU A 800 12.73 -30.17 15.12
CA LEU A 800 13.92 -30.00 15.97
C LEU A 800 13.67 -30.42 17.42
N ILE A 801 12.53 -29.99 17.99
CA ILE A 801 12.14 -30.35 19.36
C ILE A 801 11.86 -31.86 19.47
N PHE A 802 11.16 -32.44 18.48
CA PHE A 802 10.90 -33.87 18.43
C PHE A 802 12.22 -34.66 18.38
N HIS A 803 13.12 -34.30 17.47
CA HIS A 803 14.43 -34.96 17.34
C HIS A 803 15.25 -34.87 18.63
N LYS A 804 15.30 -33.69 19.26
CA LYS A 804 15.99 -33.50 20.55
C LYS A 804 15.41 -34.36 21.67
N ARG A 805 14.07 -34.54 21.72
CA ARG A 805 13.39 -35.35 22.74
C ARG A 805 13.46 -36.84 22.50
N LYS A 806 13.41 -37.28 21.24
CA LYS A 806 13.24 -38.68 20.85
C LYS A 806 14.53 -39.35 20.37
N GLY A 807 15.51 -38.57 19.94
CA GLY A 807 16.77 -39.06 19.37
C GLY A 807 16.68 -39.48 17.90
N TYR A 808 15.52 -39.28 17.24
CA TYR A 808 15.30 -39.55 15.82
C TYR A 808 14.33 -38.52 15.23
N TRP A 809 14.43 -38.26 13.93
CA TRP A 809 13.56 -37.30 13.25
C TRP A 809 12.11 -37.80 13.15
N PRO A 810 11.10 -36.91 13.20
CA PRO A 810 9.72 -37.32 12.94
C PRO A 810 9.56 -37.70 11.46
N SER A 811 8.83 -38.78 11.19
CA SER A 811 8.48 -39.24 9.84
C SER A 811 7.02 -38.95 9.53
N MET A 812 6.72 -38.74 8.24
CA MET A 812 5.34 -38.66 7.77
C MET A 812 4.57 -39.99 7.98
N SER A 813 5.30 -41.11 8.10
CA SER A 813 4.74 -42.43 8.38
C SER A 813 4.46 -42.71 9.86
N HIS A 814 4.86 -41.81 10.78
CA HIS A 814 4.59 -41.99 12.20
C HIS A 814 3.10 -42.00 12.49
N THR A 815 2.69 -42.92 13.36
CA THR A 815 1.33 -43.09 13.85
C THR A 815 1.36 -43.24 15.38
N GLY A 816 0.20 -43.39 16.03
CA GLY A 816 0.12 -43.63 17.47
C GLY A 816 0.75 -42.51 18.31
N GLN A 817 1.55 -42.89 19.31
CA GLN A 817 2.10 -41.94 20.28
C GLN A 817 3.08 -40.95 19.66
N ASP A 818 3.95 -41.38 18.74
CA ASP A 818 4.92 -40.46 18.12
C ASP A 818 4.24 -39.39 17.27
N ARG A 819 3.16 -39.75 16.56
CA ARG A 819 2.35 -38.74 15.86
C ARG A 819 1.65 -37.82 16.84
N ALA A 820 1.06 -38.36 17.90
CA ALA A 820 0.39 -37.56 18.92
C ALA A 820 1.34 -36.55 19.59
N ASP A 821 2.55 -36.99 19.95
CA ASP A 821 3.60 -36.14 20.52
C ASP A 821 4.03 -35.04 19.56
N PHE A 822 4.24 -35.38 18.27
CA PHE A 822 4.58 -34.37 17.26
C PHE A 822 3.46 -33.35 17.06
N VAL A 823 2.20 -33.81 16.98
CA VAL A 823 1.00 -32.95 16.87
C VAL A 823 0.89 -32.01 18.07
N ASP A 824 1.13 -32.50 19.28
CA ASP A 824 1.07 -31.70 20.50
C ASP A 824 2.16 -30.63 20.54
N ILE A 825 3.40 -30.97 20.14
CA ILE A 825 4.51 -30.01 19.99
C ILE A 825 4.14 -28.91 18.97
N VAL A 826 3.62 -29.27 17.80
CA VAL A 826 3.23 -28.27 16.79
C VAL A 826 2.15 -27.34 17.34
N ALA A 827 1.14 -27.90 18.02
CA ALA A 827 0.06 -27.11 18.59
C ALA A 827 0.56 -26.18 19.70
N ASP A 828 1.45 -26.64 20.58
CA ASP A 828 2.08 -25.82 21.63
C ASP A 828 2.87 -24.65 21.03
N LEU A 829 3.67 -24.90 20.00
CA LEU A 829 4.43 -23.85 19.31
C LEU A 829 3.51 -22.84 18.62
N TRP A 830 2.45 -23.31 17.98
CA TRP A 830 1.52 -22.45 17.25
C TRP A 830 0.79 -21.47 18.16
N VAL A 831 0.35 -21.93 19.35
CA VAL A 831 -0.37 -21.10 20.32
C VAL A 831 0.52 -20.16 21.13
N THR A 832 1.83 -20.12 20.83
CA THR A 832 2.70 -19.03 21.31
C THR A 832 2.41 -17.71 20.58
N TRP A 833 1.68 -17.76 19.46
CA TRP A 833 1.36 -16.61 18.61
C TRP A 833 2.58 -15.86 18.08
N HIS A 834 3.77 -16.48 18.08
CA HIS A 834 5.01 -15.85 17.63
C HIS A 834 4.88 -15.33 16.19
N GLY A 835 4.44 -16.20 15.28
CA GLY A 835 4.20 -15.85 13.88
C GLY A 835 3.10 -14.80 13.65
N TYR A 836 2.15 -14.71 14.57
CA TYR A 836 1.02 -13.79 14.49
C TYR A 836 1.49 -12.37 14.79
N GLU A 837 2.27 -12.17 15.87
CA GLU A 837 2.90 -10.88 16.15
C GLU A 837 3.92 -10.50 15.06
N LEU A 838 4.64 -11.48 14.50
CA LEU A 838 5.51 -11.25 13.35
C LEU A 838 4.73 -10.70 12.12
N ALA A 839 3.58 -11.30 11.84
CA ALA A 839 2.67 -10.87 10.79
C ALA A 839 2.07 -9.48 11.08
N GLU A 840 1.80 -9.19 12.35
CA GLU A 840 1.28 -7.91 12.83
C GLU A 840 2.26 -6.76 12.59
N GLN A 841 3.56 -6.97 12.80
CA GLN A 841 4.57 -5.92 12.54
C GLN A 841 4.59 -5.42 11.08
N ASN A 842 3.96 -6.16 10.15
CA ASN A 842 3.80 -5.76 8.74
C ASN A 842 2.50 -4.95 8.47
N ALA A 843 1.56 -4.95 9.40
CA ALA A 843 0.25 -4.33 9.35
C ALA A 843 -0.37 -4.39 10.75
N ASP A 844 -0.16 -3.35 11.58
CA ASP A 844 -0.57 -3.38 13.00
C ASP A 844 -2.03 -3.80 13.16
N GLY A 845 -2.30 -4.63 14.17
CA GLY A 845 -3.61 -5.23 14.39
C GLY A 845 -4.04 -6.34 13.41
N SER A 846 -3.16 -6.75 12.48
CA SER A 846 -3.40 -7.87 11.57
C SER A 846 -2.65 -9.14 12.01
N SER A 847 -2.73 -9.43 13.31
CA SER A 847 -2.04 -10.52 14.00
C SER A 847 -2.68 -11.85 13.65
N GLY A 848 -2.36 -12.35 12.46
CA GLY A 848 -3.00 -13.55 11.93
C GLY A 848 -2.21 -14.15 10.78
N ILE A 849 -2.39 -15.45 10.60
CA ILE A 849 -1.92 -16.21 9.43
C ILE A 849 -3.10 -16.47 8.52
N LYS A 850 -2.93 -16.21 7.22
CA LYS A 850 -3.99 -16.40 6.22
C LYS A 850 -4.28 -17.87 5.98
N THR A 851 -5.55 -18.27 5.96
CA THR A 851 -6.06 -19.60 5.63
C THR A 851 -5.31 -20.77 6.30
N PRO A 852 -5.00 -20.75 7.61
CA PRO A 852 -4.11 -21.73 8.24
C PRO A 852 -4.72 -23.13 8.30
N ALA A 853 -6.06 -23.22 8.33
CA ALA A 853 -6.79 -24.49 8.21
C ALA A 853 -6.53 -25.20 6.86
N ASN A 854 -6.11 -24.47 5.83
CA ASN A 854 -5.72 -25.02 4.53
C ASN A 854 -4.22 -25.32 4.45
N TYR A 855 -3.46 -25.26 5.54
CA TYR A 855 -2.03 -25.58 5.54
C TYR A 855 -1.68 -26.68 6.54
N TRP A 856 -2.46 -26.81 7.61
CA TRP A 856 -2.25 -27.85 8.60
C TRP A 856 -2.94 -29.17 8.23
N PRO A 857 -2.29 -30.32 8.47
CA PRO A 857 -2.97 -31.59 8.62
C PRO A 857 -4.14 -31.51 9.61
N ALA A 858 -5.19 -32.29 9.38
CA ALA A 858 -6.45 -32.17 10.11
C ALA A 858 -6.30 -32.42 11.63
N ASP A 859 -5.43 -33.35 12.03
CA ASP A 859 -5.12 -33.65 13.43
C ASP A 859 -4.38 -32.50 14.13
N ILE A 860 -3.42 -31.87 13.44
CA ILE A 860 -2.74 -30.65 13.92
C ILE A 860 -3.73 -29.50 14.05
N ALA A 861 -4.58 -29.28 13.05
CA ALA A 861 -5.60 -28.23 13.10
C ALA A 861 -6.57 -28.44 14.28
N ALA A 862 -6.99 -29.68 14.52
CA ALA A 862 -7.84 -30.03 15.66
C ALA A 862 -7.14 -29.80 16.99
N ALA A 863 -5.85 -30.16 17.12
CA ALA A 863 -5.07 -29.92 18.33
C ALA A 863 -4.89 -28.42 18.63
N ILE A 864 -4.64 -27.61 17.59
CA ILE A 864 -4.58 -26.14 17.72
C ILE A 864 -5.93 -25.59 18.21
N CYS A 865 -7.04 -25.95 17.57
CA CYS A 865 -8.37 -25.49 17.98
C CYS A 865 -8.74 -25.95 19.40
N LYS A 866 -8.25 -27.12 19.84
CA LYS A 866 -8.43 -27.59 21.21
C LYS A 866 -7.69 -26.71 22.23
N LYS A 867 -6.49 -26.22 21.90
CA LYS A 867 -5.67 -25.39 22.82
C LYS A 867 -6.05 -23.91 22.81
N ALA A 868 -6.37 -23.35 21.63
CA ALA A 868 -6.62 -21.91 21.45
C ALA A 868 -8.09 -21.51 21.25
N GLY A 869 -9.01 -22.48 21.28
CA GLY A 869 -10.44 -22.28 21.03
C GLY A 869 -10.86 -22.72 19.62
N MET A 870 -12.12 -23.16 19.52
CA MET A 870 -12.69 -23.83 18.32
C MET A 870 -12.55 -23.00 17.03
N HIS A 871 -12.57 -21.66 17.15
CA HIS A 871 -12.50 -20.73 16.03
C HIS A 871 -11.11 -20.11 15.81
N ALA A 872 -10.06 -20.56 16.52
CA ALA A 872 -8.73 -19.94 16.46
C ALA A 872 -8.16 -19.81 15.03
N LEU A 873 -8.28 -20.86 14.21
CA LEU A 873 -7.80 -20.84 12.83
C LEU A 873 -8.64 -19.94 11.91
N HIS A 874 -9.94 -19.80 12.19
CA HIS A 874 -10.82 -18.88 11.47
C HIS A 874 -10.50 -17.43 11.85
N HIS A 875 -10.40 -17.14 13.15
CA HIS A 875 -10.03 -15.81 13.65
C HIS A 875 -8.68 -15.36 13.09
N SER A 876 -7.71 -16.28 13.02
CA SER A 876 -6.42 -16.05 12.37
C SER A 876 -6.55 -15.56 10.93
N ASP A 877 -7.37 -16.22 10.11
CA ASP A 877 -7.54 -15.85 8.69
C ASP A 877 -8.21 -14.48 8.53
N VAL A 878 -9.20 -14.20 9.38
CA VAL A 878 -9.90 -12.91 9.42
C VAL A 878 -8.93 -11.79 9.79
N LEU A 879 -8.14 -11.95 10.87
CA LEU A 879 -7.13 -10.97 11.28
C LEU A 879 -6.03 -10.79 10.23
N ALA A 880 -5.57 -11.88 9.62
CA ALA A 880 -4.58 -11.82 8.54
C ALA A 880 -5.09 -11.02 7.34
N THR A 881 -6.37 -11.19 6.99
CA THR A 881 -7.02 -10.55 5.85
C THR A 881 -7.23 -9.05 6.05
N ASN A 882 -7.38 -8.60 7.30
CA ASN A 882 -7.47 -7.18 7.64
C ASN A 882 -6.23 -6.37 7.25
N ASN A 883 -5.12 -7.04 6.92
CA ASN A 883 -3.90 -6.37 6.48
C ASN A 883 -4.09 -5.56 5.20
N GLU A 884 -5.05 -5.89 4.33
CA GLU A 884 -5.39 -5.08 3.15
C GLU A 884 -6.66 -4.28 3.45
N VAL A 885 -6.59 -2.94 3.37
CA VAL A 885 -7.73 -2.05 3.67
C VAL A 885 -8.98 -2.45 2.86
N GLY A 886 -8.81 -2.77 1.57
CA GLY A 886 -9.91 -3.13 0.67
C GLY A 886 -10.61 -4.46 1.00
N ARG A 887 -10.10 -5.25 1.96
CA ARG A 887 -10.69 -6.52 2.40
C ARG A 887 -11.39 -6.45 3.74
N ILE A 888 -11.48 -5.27 4.35
CA ILE A 888 -12.11 -5.06 5.66
C ILE A 888 -13.64 -4.95 5.51
N GLY A 889 -14.32 -6.08 5.65
CA GLY A 889 -15.79 -6.13 5.65
C GLY A 889 -16.42 -5.43 4.44
N ASN A 890 -17.62 -4.87 4.65
CA ASN A 890 -18.38 -4.16 3.62
C ASN A 890 -18.16 -2.63 3.75
N LEU A 891 -17.03 -2.14 3.22
CA LEU A 891 -16.73 -0.70 3.22
C LEU A 891 -17.76 0.09 2.39
N SER A 892 -18.31 1.18 2.93
CA SER A 892 -19.23 2.08 2.24
C SER A 892 -18.72 3.51 2.30
N VAL A 893 -18.52 4.18 1.15
CA VAL A 893 -18.00 5.56 1.10
C VAL A 893 -19.13 6.59 0.95
N ASP A 894 -20.32 6.16 0.53
CA ASP A 894 -21.41 7.06 0.13
C ASP A 894 -22.40 7.42 1.25
N LYS A 895 -22.25 6.83 2.45
CA LYS A 895 -23.27 6.92 3.51
C LYS A 895 -22.91 7.84 4.68
N LYS A 896 -21.73 8.46 4.70
CA LYS A 896 -21.18 9.11 5.90
C LYS A 896 -20.70 10.53 5.57
N ASN A 897 -21.45 11.55 6.02
CA ASN A 897 -21.19 12.98 5.71
C ASN A 897 -20.12 13.59 6.65
N SER A 898 -18.84 13.45 6.28
CA SER A 898 -17.72 13.92 7.13
C SER A 898 -17.75 15.44 7.36
N LYS A 899 -18.14 16.24 6.36
CA LYS A 899 -18.22 17.71 6.44
C LYS A 899 -19.17 18.21 7.52
N GLN A 900 -20.30 17.51 7.71
CA GLN A 900 -21.29 17.85 8.73
C GLN A 900 -20.73 17.59 10.13
N VAL A 901 -20.09 16.42 10.33
CA VAL A 901 -19.44 16.07 11.60
C VAL A 901 -18.30 17.05 11.93
N ILE A 902 -17.43 17.36 10.97
CA ILE A 902 -16.34 18.35 11.14
C ILE A 902 -16.87 19.67 11.68
N THR A 903 -17.97 20.15 11.13
CA THR A 903 -18.50 21.45 11.54
C THR A 903 -19.10 21.40 12.94
N VAL A 904 -19.74 20.28 13.30
CA VAL A 904 -20.20 20.06 14.68
C VAL A 904 -19.03 20.05 15.66
N LEU A 905 -17.94 19.38 15.31
CA LEU A 905 -16.74 19.32 16.14
C LEU A 905 -16.07 20.68 16.31
N LYS A 906 -16.08 21.52 15.27
CA LYS A 906 -15.61 22.92 15.38
C LYS A 906 -16.45 23.73 16.36
N ALA A 907 -17.77 23.66 16.23
CA ALA A 907 -18.69 24.34 17.14
C ALA A 907 -18.48 23.86 18.59
N ALA A 908 -18.28 22.55 18.80
CA ALA A 908 -17.96 22.00 20.12
C ALA A 908 -16.62 22.51 20.68
N ARG A 909 -15.61 22.73 19.82
CA ARG A 909 -14.30 23.25 20.23
C ARG A 909 -14.36 24.74 20.58
N GLU A 910 -15.19 25.51 19.89
CA GLU A 910 -15.37 26.94 20.13
C GLU A 910 -16.26 27.22 21.35
N ASP A 911 -17.12 26.27 21.74
CA ASP A 911 -18.02 26.33 22.90
C ASP A 911 -17.61 25.31 23.99
N GLU A 912 -16.47 25.56 24.67
CA GLU A 912 -15.90 24.67 25.71
C GLU A 912 -16.91 24.30 26.81
N GLY A 913 -17.89 25.17 27.09
CA GLY A 913 -18.93 24.93 28.08
C GLY A 913 -19.93 23.83 27.69
N ASN A 914 -20.15 23.62 26.39
CA ASN A 914 -21.13 22.66 25.86
C ASN A 914 -20.50 21.49 25.07
N ALA A 915 -19.18 21.47 24.90
CA ALA A 915 -18.46 20.49 24.10
C ALA A 915 -18.87 19.02 24.39
N LYS A 916 -18.97 18.66 25.67
CA LYS A 916 -19.37 17.31 26.12
C LYS A 916 -20.79 16.96 25.68
N GLU A 917 -21.70 17.93 25.73
CA GLU A 917 -23.10 17.76 25.37
C GLU A 917 -23.30 17.64 23.85
N ILE A 918 -22.60 18.47 23.07
CA ILE A 918 -22.59 18.44 21.60
C ILE A 918 -22.05 17.10 21.09
N ILE A 919 -20.94 16.61 21.67
CA ILE A 919 -20.37 15.31 21.34
C ILE A 919 -21.32 14.17 21.70
N THR A 920 -21.98 14.24 22.87
CA THR A 920 -22.96 13.23 23.30
C THR A 920 -24.15 13.16 22.34
N LEU A 921 -24.67 14.31 21.90
CA LEU A 921 -25.78 14.40 20.95
C LEU A 921 -25.41 13.85 19.57
N LEU A 922 -24.22 14.18 19.07
CA LEU A 922 -23.72 13.67 17.79
C LEU A 922 -23.60 12.14 17.82
N ASN A 923 -23.09 11.58 18.92
CA ASN A 923 -22.99 10.14 19.11
C ASN A 923 -24.39 9.48 19.08
N HIS A 924 -25.38 10.10 19.73
CA HIS A 924 -26.76 9.62 19.74
C HIS A 924 -27.39 9.60 18.34
N LEU A 925 -27.19 10.66 17.55
CA LEU A 925 -27.75 10.79 16.20
C LEU A 925 -27.13 9.79 15.22
N ILE A 926 -25.81 9.56 15.32
CA ILE A 926 -25.11 8.60 14.47
C ILE A 926 -25.56 7.16 14.76
N HIS A 927 -25.74 6.80 16.03
CA HIS A 927 -26.24 5.47 16.40
C HIS A 927 -27.66 5.19 15.89
N HIS A 928 -28.52 6.20 15.84
CA HIS A 928 -29.88 6.06 15.30
C HIS A 928 -29.93 5.98 13.76
N ALA A 929 -28.95 6.55 13.07
CA ALA A 929 -28.87 6.60 11.61
C ALA A 929 -28.35 5.33 10.94
N LEU A 930 -27.51 4.54 11.66
CA LEU A 930 -26.77 3.42 11.08
C LEU A 930 -27.57 2.11 10.92
N GLY A 931 -28.86 2.06 11.25
CA GLY A 931 -29.76 1.04 10.69
C GLY A 931 -30.83 0.46 11.62
N VAL A 932 -32.03 0.30 11.04
CA VAL A 932 -33.32 -0.15 11.58
C VAL A 932 -33.35 -1.66 11.98
N LYS A 933 -32.23 -2.38 11.95
CA LYS A 933 -32.19 -3.83 12.24
C LYS A 933 -32.43 -4.19 13.73
N PRO A 934 -31.92 -3.43 14.71
CA PRO A 934 -32.29 -3.63 16.12
C PRO A 934 -33.80 -3.41 16.35
N LEU A 935 -34.46 -2.63 15.50
CA LEU A 935 -35.90 -2.31 15.63
C LEU A 935 -36.81 -3.48 15.23
N ILE A 936 -36.42 -4.29 14.23
CA ILE A 936 -37.16 -5.50 13.83
C ILE A 936 -36.99 -6.60 14.87
N MET A 937 -35.81 -6.70 15.47
CA MET A 937 -35.52 -7.65 16.55
C MET A 937 -36.21 -7.25 17.87
N LEU A 938 -36.33 -5.95 18.15
CA LEU A 938 -37.16 -5.42 19.24
C LEU A 938 -38.66 -5.69 19.02
N LEU A 939 -39.14 -5.62 17.78
CA LEU A 939 -40.54 -5.93 17.45
C LEU A 939 -40.87 -7.41 17.69
N ASP A 940 -39.94 -8.32 17.43
CA ASP A 940 -40.09 -9.74 17.75
C ASP A 940 -39.94 -10.04 19.26
N LEU A 941 -39.13 -9.28 19.99
CA LEU A 941 -39.04 -9.38 21.46
C LEU A 941 -40.27 -8.80 22.16
N THR A 942 -40.94 -7.77 21.60
CA THR A 942 -42.22 -7.29 22.15
C THR A 942 -43.38 -8.28 22.00
N ARG A 943 -43.23 -9.35 21.22
CA ARG A 943 -44.19 -10.47 21.15
C ARG A 943 -44.00 -11.50 22.27
N GLN A 944 -42.86 -11.52 22.96
CA GLN A 944 -42.58 -12.44 24.07
C GLN A 944 -42.55 -11.66 25.39
N GLY A 945 -43.75 -11.40 25.92
CA GLY A 945 -44.00 -10.32 26.87
C GLY A 945 -43.33 -10.42 28.25
N GLN A 946 -43.10 -9.23 28.83
CA GLN A 946 -43.35 -8.93 30.24
C GLN A 946 -43.79 -7.46 30.43
N LYS A 947 -44.52 -7.24 31.53
CA LYS A 947 -45.39 -6.09 31.82
C LYS A 947 -44.62 -4.81 32.23
N ASN A 948 -44.46 -3.86 31.30
CA ASN A 948 -44.79 -2.44 31.55
C ASN A 948 -44.81 -1.64 30.21
N PRO A 949 -45.98 -1.28 29.64
CA PRO A 949 -46.04 -0.91 28.21
C PRO A 949 -46.17 0.59 27.88
N ILE A 950 -46.32 1.50 28.85
CA ILE A 950 -46.87 2.83 28.52
C ILE A 950 -45.82 3.90 28.16
N ASN A 951 -44.57 3.81 28.65
CA ASN A 951 -43.55 4.84 28.37
C ASN A 951 -42.51 4.46 27.28
N ARG A 952 -42.44 3.19 26.89
CA ARG A 952 -41.45 2.70 25.92
C ARG A 952 -41.98 2.75 24.48
N ARG A 953 -43.28 2.53 24.31
CA ARG A 953 -43.94 2.45 23.00
C ARG A 953 -44.03 3.80 22.30
N SER A 954 -44.32 4.89 23.01
CA SER A 954 -44.41 6.23 22.44
C SER A 954 -43.05 6.79 22.00
N ALA A 955 -41.98 6.53 22.75
CA ALA A 955 -40.62 6.92 22.36
C ALA A 955 -40.11 6.10 21.16
N LEU A 956 -40.41 4.79 21.13
CA LEU A 956 -40.08 3.91 19.99
C LEU A 956 -40.93 4.20 18.75
N GLU A 957 -42.21 4.55 18.90
CA GLU A 957 -43.08 4.98 17.79
C GLU A 957 -42.65 6.36 17.27
N ALA A 958 -42.24 7.30 18.12
CA ALA A 958 -41.68 8.59 17.70
C ALA A 958 -40.34 8.44 16.94
N LEU A 959 -39.43 7.59 17.43
CA LEU A 959 -38.16 7.30 16.77
C LEU A 959 -38.33 6.50 15.46
N HIS A 960 -39.30 5.59 15.40
CA HIS A 960 -39.68 4.85 14.19
C HIS A 960 -40.36 5.74 13.14
N GLN A 961 -41.14 6.74 13.57
CA GLN A 961 -41.74 7.74 12.68
C GLN A 961 -40.67 8.72 12.15
N LEU A 962 -39.70 9.12 12.98
CA LEU A 962 -38.55 9.93 12.58
C LEU A 962 -37.66 9.22 11.55
N SER A 963 -37.37 7.93 11.75
CA SER A 963 -36.57 7.14 10.79
C SER A 963 -37.31 6.83 9.48
N LYS A 964 -38.64 6.94 9.46
CA LYS A 964 -39.48 6.72 8.27
C LYS A 964 -39.75 7.98 7.45
N ARG A 965 -39.57 9.18 8.02
CA ARG A 965 -39.97 10.45 7.40
C ARG A 965 -38.83 11.41 7.07
N ALA A 966 -37.68 11.32 7.73
CA ALA A 966 -36.55 12.20 7.45
C ALA A 966 -35.51 11.51 6.57
N ASP A 967 -35.22 12.09 5.41
CA ASP A 967 -33.94 11.86 4.74
C ASP A 967 -32.84 12.26 5.73
N PHE A 968 -31.96 11.35 6.15
CA PHE A 968 -30.95 11.59 7.19
C PHE A 968 -30.10 12.85 6.93
N MET A 969 -30.00 13.23 5.66
CA MET A 969 -29.42 14.49 5.16
C MET A 969 -30.06 15.75 5.77
N SER A 970 -31.37 15.75 6.03
CA SER A 970 -32.10 16.92 6.55
C SER A 970 -31.81 17.17 8.02
N VAL A 971 -31.81 16.13 8.86
CA VAL A 971 -31.55 16.23 10.32
C VAL A 971 -30.17 16.79 10.62
N ASN A 972 -29.14 16.40 9.85
CA ASN A 972 -27.80 16.94 10.04
C ASN A 972 -27.67 18.40 9.60
N ASN A 973 -28.41 18.85 8.58
CA ASN A 973 -28.44 20.25 8.19
C ASN A 973 -29.11 21.12 9.27
N TYR A 974 -30.09 20.57 9.99
CA TYR A 974 -30.76 21.24 11.11
C TYR A 974 -29.86 21.35 12.33
N LEU A 975 -29.19 20.25 12.72
CA LEU A 975 -28.23 20.26 13.81
C LEU A 975 -27.07 21.23 13.51
N TYR A 976 -26.55 21.19 12.28
CA TYR A 976 -25.51 22.11 11.83
C TYR A 976 -25.91 23.57 12.04
N ALA A 977 -27.13 23.93 11.61
CA ALA A 977 -27.60 25.29 11.73
C ALA A 977 -27.72 25.74 13.18
N VAL A 978 -28.23 24.87 14.05
CA VAL A 978 -28.37 25.11 15.49
C VAL A 978 -27.01 25.32 16.16
N LEU A 979 -25.99 24.59 15.73
CA LEU A 979 -24.64 24.69 16.28
C LEU A 979 -23.91 25.99 15.92
N GLN A 980 -24.33 26.69 14.86
CA GLN A 980 -23.79 28.02 14.55
C GLN A 980 -24.46 29.14 15.35
N LEU A 981 -25.58 28.87 16.01
CA LEU A 981 -26.25 29.84 16.87
C LEU A 981 -25.53 29.93 18.20
N SER A 982 -25.42 31.13 18.78
CA SER A 982 -24.93 31.29 20.15
C SER A 982 -25.92 30.69 21.14
N ARG A 983 -25.50 30.46 22.39
CA ARG A 983 -26.41 29.99 23.44
C ARG A 983 -27.58 30.96 23.64
N GLU A 984 -27.28 32.24 23.63
CA GLU A 984 -28.26 33.33 23.76
C GLU A 984 -29.22 33.33 22.58
N GLU A 985 -28.72 33.18 21.34
CA GLU A 985 -29.55 33.09 20.14
C GLU A 985 -30.48 31.86 20.19
N ARG A 986 -29.97 30.70 20.64
CA ARG A 986 -30.78 29.47 20.80
C ARG A 986 -31.88 29.65 21.84
N ALA A 987 -31.52 30.17 23.02
CA ALA A 987 -32.46 30.41 24.11
C ALA A 987 -33.53 31.43 23.69
N GLU A 988 -33.12 32.55 23.07
CA GLU A 988 -34.03 33.58 22.59
C GLU A 988 -35.02 33.04 21.55
N ILE A 989 -34.54 32.23 20.59
CA ILE A 989 -35.44 31.59 19.61
C ILE A 989 -36.43 30.66 20.32
N LEU A 990 -35.97 29.82 21.25
CA LEU A 990 -36.86 28.89 21.97
C LEU A 990 -37.89 29.62 22.85
N ASP A 991 -37.50 30.71 23.50
CA ASP A 991 -38.41 31.56 24.29
C ASP A 991 -39.47 32.20 23.41
N LEU A 992 -39.06 32.80 22.27
CA LEU A 992 -39.98 33.38 21.29
C LEU A 992 -40.97 32.34 20.74
N LEU A 993 -40.49 31.14 20.41
CA LEU A 993 -41.34 30.07 19.92
C LEU A 993 -42.26 29.52 21.00
N THR A 994 -41.82 29.47 22.25
CA THR A 994 -42.65 29.08 23.40
C THR A 994 -43.81 30.05 23.57
N ASP A 995 -43.52 31.35 23.56
CA ASP A 995 -44.54 32.38 23.66
C ASP A 995 -45.55 32.31 22.50
N LEU A 996 -45.04 32.19 21.27
CA LEU A 996 -45.87 32.05 20.06
C LEU A 996 -46.76 30.79 20.10
N CYS A 997 -46.21 29.63 20.47
CA CYS A 997 -46.96 28.38 20.56
C CYS A 997 -48.01 28.37 21.69
N ASN A 998 -47.81 29.21 22.71
CA ASN A 998 -48.79 29.42 23.78
C ASN A 998 -49.96 30.32 23.35
N GLN A 999 -49.81 31.12 22.28
CA GLN A 999 -50.90 31.88 21.66
C GLN A 999 -51.81 30.99 20.78
N GLY A 1000 -52.34 29.91 21.34
CA GLY A 1000 -53.06 28.87 20.59
C GLY A 1000 -54.28 29.38 19.82
N GLU A 1001 -54.97 30.40 20.34
CA GLU A 1001 -56.12 31.00 19.66
C GLU A 1001 -55.72 31.81 18.42
N PHE A 1002 -54.66 32.61 18.52
CA PHE A 1002 -54.05 33.29 17.38
C PHE A 1002 -53.67 32.29 16.28
N MET A 1003 -52.99 31.20 16.65
CA MET A 1003 -52.55 30.18 15.70
C MET A 1003 -53.73 29.48 15.02
N ARG A 1004 -54.81 29.14 15.76
CA ARG A 1004 -56.03 28.56 15.18
C ARG A 1004 -56.73 29.54 14.24
N ASN A 1005 -56.92 30.80 14.66
CA ASN A 1005 -57.64 31.78 13.86
C ASN A 1005 -56.91 32.18 12.57
N LYS A 1006 -55.57 32.11 12.58
CA LYS A 1006 -54.71 32.35 11.42
C LYS A 1006 -54.44 31.10 10.57
N THR A 1007 -55.09 29.97 10.85
CA THR A 1007 -55.00 28.75 10.04
C THR A 1007 -56.23 28.60 9.13
N SER A 1008 -56.14 29.14 7.90
CA SER A 1008 -57.10 29.03 6.79
C SER A 1008 -58.53 29.59 7.04
N ASN A 1009 -59.10 30.21 6.00
CA ASN A 1009 -60.46 30.78 5.99
C ASN A 1009 -61.56 29.81 5.53
N LEU A 1010 -61.24 28.53 5.27
CA LEU A 1010 -62.24 27.53 4.87
C LEU A 1010 -63.09 27.11 6.08
N MET A 1011 -64.30 27.67 6.17
CA MET A 1011 -65.25 27.55 7.30
C MET A 1011 -65.71 26.13 7.69
N ILE A 1012 -65.26 25.06 7.01
CA ILE A 1012 -65.91 23.74 7.10
C ILE A 1012 -65.21 22.77 8.07
N PHE A 1013 -63.97 23.06 8.52
CA PHE A 1013 -63.24 22.21 9.46
C PHE A 1013 -62.90 22.95 10.76
N LYS A 1014 -62.91 22.25 11.89
CA LYS A 1014 -62.43 22.79 13.17
C LYS A 1014 -61.02 23.36 12.95
N LYS A 1015 -60.84 24.65 13.25
CA LYS A 1015 -59.56 25.34 13.09
C LYS A 1015 -58.58 24.84 14.15
N GLU A 1016 -57.71 23.91 13.77
CA GLU A 1016 -56.55 23.55 14.57
C GLU A 1016 -55.35 24.41 14.13
N ALA A 1017 -54.35 24.57 15.01
CA ALA A 1017 -53.10 25.22 14.63
C ALA A 1017 -52.38 24.38 13.57
N PRO A 1018 -51.46 24.97 12.77
CA PRO A 1018 -50.74 24.23 11.74
C PRO A 1018 -49.94 23.08 12.37
N GLU A 1019 -49.89 21.92 11.71
CA GLU A 1019 -49.24 20.70 12.24
C GLU A 1019 -47.80 20.95 12.70
N GLY A 1020 -47.02 21.77 11.99
CA GLY A 1020 -45.65 22.10 12.42
C GLY A 1020 -45.58 22.96 13.69
N ILE A 1021 -46.56 23.84 13.93
CA ILE A 1021 -46.67 24.62 15.18
C ILE A 1021 -47.12 23.72 16.33
N LEU A 1022 -48.06 22.80 16.10
CA LEU A 1022 -48.46 21.80 17.10
C LEU A 1022 -47.29 20.90 17.49
N ALA A 1023 -46.53 20.39 16.52
CA ALA A 1023 -45.33 19.60 16.79
C ALA A 1023 -44.26 20.40 17.53
N THR A 1024 -44.07 21.68 17.18
CA THR A 1024 -43.15 22.59 17.88
C THR A 1024 -43.57 22.80 19.33
N LYS A 1025 -44.87 23.02 19.56
CA LYS A 1025 -45.43 23.13 20.91
C LYS A 1025 -45.18 21.87 21.72
N ASP A 1026 -45.41 20.69 21.14
CA ASP A 1026 -45.13 19.43 21.82
C ASP A 1026 -43.64 19.29 22.17
N ILE A 1027 -42.73 19.62 21.26
CA ILE A 1027 -41.27 19.61 21.52
C ILE A 1027 -40.91 20.56 22.68
N LEU A 1028 -41.51 21.75 22.72
CA LEU A 1028 -41.24 22.76 23.76
C LEU A 1028 -41.86 22.38 25.12
N GLN A 1029 -43.00 21.68 25.12
CA GLN A 1029 -43.74 21.29 26.32
C GLN A 1029 -43.35 19.92 26.87
N ASN A 1030 -42.66 19.08 26.10
CA ASN A 1030 -42.34 17.72 26.51
C ASN A 1030 -41.36 17.74 27.69
N ARG A 1031 -41.87 17.43 28.88
CA ARG A 1031 -41.12 17.31 30.14
C ARG A 1031 -40.87 15.83 30.46
N ASP A 1032 -40.24 15.09 29.55
CA ASP A 1032 -39.98 13.64 29.70
C ASP A 1032 -39.00 13.26 30.84
N GLY A 1033 -38.89 14.08 31.89
CA GLY A 1033 -38.12 13.81 33.11
C GLY A 1033 -36.61 13.92 32.96
N ARG A 1034 -36.10 14.15 31.75
CA ARG A 1034 -34.71 14.53 31.47
C ARG A 1034 -34.71 15.92 30.85
N GLU A 1035 -33.85 16.82 31.32
CA GLU A 1035 -33.67 18.14 30.71
C GLU A 1035 -33.15 17.97 29.28
N GLU A 1036 -34.06 18.02 28.29
CA GLU A 1036 -33.66 18.17 26.88
C GLU A 1036 -33.05 19.56 26.69
N THR A 1037 -31.88 19.58 26.06
CA THR A 1037 -31.09 20.79 25.90
C THR A 1037 -31.59 21.63 24.75
N ASP A 1038 -31.30 22.93 24.77
CA ASP A 1038 -31.80 23.89 23.78
C ASP A 1038 -31.44 23.49 22.35
N MET A 1039 -30.27 22.87 22.16
CA MET A 1039 -29.83 22.39 20.84
C MET A 1039 -30.72 21.28 20.30
N ILE A 1040 -31.12 20.31 21.14
CA ILE A 1040 -31.96 19.17 20.73
C ILE A 1040 -33.35 19.68 20.33
N LYS A 1041 -33.93 20.52 21.19
CA LYS A 1041 -35.25 21.11 20.96
C LYS A 1041 -35.26 21.88 19.64
N LEU A 1042 -34.28 22.77 19.45
CA LEU A 1042 -34.24 23.60 18.25
C LEU A 1042 -33.95 22.79 16.97
N THR A 1043 -33.10 21.76 17.06
CA THR A 1043 -32.86 20.83 15.93
C THR A 1043 -34.15 20.12 15.51
N ARG A 1044 -34.93 19.63 16.48
CA ARG A 1044 -36.22 18.98 16.21
C ARG A 1044 -37.23 19.97 15.61
N ILE A 1045 -37.25 21.20 16.11
CA ILE A 1045 -38.13 22.26 15.59
C ILE A 1045 -37.78 22.58 14.13
N PHE A 1046 -36.48 22.71 13.80
CA PHE A 1046 -36.04 22.90 12.42
C PHE A 1046 -36.45 21.72 11.54
N ALA A 1047 -36.29 20.48 12.03
CA ALA A 1047 -36.75 19.29 11.32
C ALA A 1047 -38.25 19.27 11.04
N GLU A 1048 -39.06 19.81 11.94
CA GLU A 1048 -40.51 19.87 11.76
C GLU A 1048 -40.98 21.02 10.87
N ILE A 1049 -40.32 22.18 10.94
CA ILE A 1049 -40.78 23.40 10.30
C ILE A 1049 -40.17 23.60 8.91
N CYS A 1050 -38.88 23.33 8.72
CA CYS A 1050 -38.17 23.66 7.50
C CYS A 1050 -38.70 22.93 6.25
N PRO A 1051 -39.00 21.61 6.27
CA PRO A 1051 -39.59 20.93 5.10
C PRO A 1051 -40.95 21.51 4.71
N LYS A 1052 -41.69 22.04 5.69
CA LYS A 1052 -43.04 22.58 5.52
C LYS A 1052 -43.02 24.03 5.05
N ALA A 1053 -41.91 24.77 5.19
CA ALA A 1053 -41.82 26.21 4.90
C ALA A 1053 -42.07 26.55 3.41
N THR A 1054 -41.84 25.61 2.50
CA THR A 1054 -42.05 25.80 1.04
C THR A 1054 -43.51 25.64 0.59
N GLU A 1055 -44.39 25.11 1.44
CA GLU A 1055 -45.81 24.90 1.15
C GLU A 1055 -46.64 26.19 1.37
N LYS A 1056 -46.59 27.12 0.41
CA LYS A 1056 -47.07 28.51 0.58
C LYS A 1056 -48.60 28.71 0.56
N TRP A 1057 -49.39 27.82 -0.06
CA TRP A 1057 -50.76 28.15 -0.50
C TRP A 1057 -51.89 27.98 0.54
N LYS A 1058 -51.61 27.47 1.75
CA LYS A 1058 -52.65 27.18 2.77
C LYS A 1058 -52.54 28.00 4.07
N ARG A 1059 -51.54 28.87 4.24
CA ARG A 1059 -51.23 29.50 5.54
C ARG A 1059 -51.45 31.01 5.50
N ALA A 1060 -51.90 31.60 6.61
CA ALA A 1060 -51.95 33.05 6.73
C ALA A 1060 -50.54 33.65 6.67
N PRO A 1061 -50.40 34.92 6.23
CA PRO A 1061 -49.11 35.59 6.09
C PRO A 1061 -48.24 35.53 7.35
N GLU A 1062 -48.84 35.64 8.54
CA GLU A 1062 -48.14 35.62 9.82
C GLU A 1062 -47.54 34.24 10.13
N ILE A 1063 -48.29 33.18 9.87
CA ILE A 1063 -47.79 31.80 10.03
C ILE A 1063 -46.68 31.53 9.02
N LEU A 1064 -46.83 31.98 7.77
CA LEU A 1064 -45.81 31.80 6.75
C LEU A 1064 -44.51 32.50 7.15
N LYS A 1065 -44.59 33.69 7.76
CA LYS A 1065 -43.42 34.42 8.25
C LYS A 1065 -42.71 33.70 9.39
N ILE A 1066 -43.42 33.04 10.31
CA ILE A 1066 -42.79 32.19 11.34
C ILE A 1066 -41.98 31.07 10.68
N TYR A 1067 -42.58 30.35 9.73
CA TYR A 1067 -41.90 29.25 9.03
C TYR A 1067 -40.71 29.75 8.22
N GLN A 1068 -40.86 30.89 7.53
CA GLN A 1068 -39.80 31.48 6.73
C GLN A 1068 -38.65 31.98 7.61
N ALA A 1069 -38.94 32.59 8.76
CA ALA A 1069 -37.91 33.04 9.69
C ALA A 1069 -37.07 31.88 10.21
N ILE A 1070 -37.72 30.78 10.63
CA ILE A 1070 -37.04 29.56 11.08
C ILE A 1070 -36.25 28.92 9.94
N PHE A 1071 -36.82 28.85 8.75
CA PHE A 1071 -36.14 28.32 7.55
C PHE A 1071 -34.93 29.17 7.14
N ASN A 1072 -35.01 30.50 7.25
CA ASN A 1072 -33.91 31.41 6.92
C ASN A 1072 -32.77 31.28 7.93
N ILE A 1073 -33.09 31.23 9.24
CA ILE A 1073 -32.10 30.96 10.30
C ILE A 1073 -31.39 29.63 10.02
N GLN A 1074 -32.15 28.61 9.59
CA GLN A 1074 -31.60 27.30 9.28
C GLN A 1074 -30.68 27.28 8.04
N ASN A 1075 -31.04 27.98 6.96
CA ASN A 1075 -30.26 27.95 5.70
C ASN A 1075 -29.10 28.94 5.66
N HIS A 1076 -29.14 29.97 6.51
CA HIS A 1076 -28.08 30.97 6.61
C HIS A 1076 -27.49 31.06 8.03
N PRO A 1077 -27.09 29.93 8.63
CA PRO A 1077 -26.68 29.90 10.04
C PRO A 1077 -25.33 30.61 10.29
N GLN A 1078 -24.62 30.95 9.21
CA GLN A 1078 -23.35 31.70 9.23
C GLN A 1078 -23.56 33.22 9.14
N ASP A 1079 -24.73 33.68 8.69
CA ASP A 1079 -25.02 35.10 8.50
C ASP A 1079 -25.66 35.68 9.77
N LYS A 1080 -24.82 36.23 10.65
CA LYS A 1080 -25.26 36.82 11.92
C LYS A 1080 -26.22 38.00 11.73
N SER A 1081 -26.17 38.70 10.59
CA SER A 1081 -27.13 39.76 10.29
C SER A 1081 -28.50 39.16 9.97
N ALA A 1082 -28.53 38.13 9.11
CA ALA A 1082 -29.77 37.43 8.77
C ALA A 1082 -30.39 36.76 9.99
N ILE A 1083 -29.60 36.13 10.87
CA ILE A 1083 -30.10 35.53 12.11
C ILE A 1083 -30.82 36.59 12.97
N LYS A 1084 -30.17 37.73 13.23
CA LYS A 1084 -30.77 38.82 14.02
C LYS A 1084 -32.05 39.37 13.40
N GLU A 1085 -32.07 39.55 12.08
CA GLU A 1085 -33.26 40.00 11.36
C GLU A 1085 -34.44 39.03 11.54
N ASN A 1086 -34.18 37.73 11.40
CA ASN A 1086 -35.23 36.71 11.52
C ASN A 1086 -35.69 36.50 12.98
N ILE A 1087 -34.80 36.65 13.97
CA ILE A 1087 -35.18 36.69 15.40
C ILE A 1087 -36.08 37.90 15.68
N ALA A 1088 -35.74 39.08 15.14
CA ALA A 1088 -36.56 40.29 15.29
C ALA A 1088 -37.94 40.13 14.63
N GLU A 1089 -38.03 39.46 13.48
CA GLU A 1089 -39.32 39.16 12.85
C GLU A 1089 -40.15 38.18 13.69
N LEU A 1090 -39.54 37.16 14.32
CA LEU A 1090 -40.23 36.27 15.27
C LEU A 1090 -40.77 37.05 16.48
N ALA A 1091 -39.95 37.94 17.05
CA ALA A 1091 -40.36 38.82 18.16
C ALA A 1091 -41.53 39.74 17.78
N LYS A 1092 -41.49 40.32 16.58
CA LYS A 1092 -42.58 41.16 16.05
C LYS A 1092 -43.88 40.37 15.90
N ILE A 1093 -43.81 39.12 15.41
CA ILE A 1093 -45.00 38.26 15.26
C ILE A 1093 -45.54 37.86 16.64
N LYS A 1094 -44.67 37.61 17.62
CA LYS A 1094 -45.05 37.35 19.02
C LYS A 1094 -45.90 38.49 19.58
N GLU A 1095 -45.45 39.73 19.43
CA GLU A 1095 -46.20 40.90 19.93
C GLU A 1095 -47.58 41.02 19.27
N ILE A 1096 -47.68 40.79 17.96
CA ILE A 1096 -48.96 40.76 17.24
C ILE A 1096 -49.88 39.66 17.79
N ALA A 1097 -49.32 38.48 18.05
CA ALA A 1097 -50.08 37.34 18.58
C ALA A 1097 -50.60 37.63 20.00
N ILE A 1098 -49.79 38.24 20.87
CA ILE A 1098 -50.18 38.63 22.24
C ILE A 1098 -51.26 39.71 22.20
N GLN A 1099 -51.11 40.75 21.38
CA GLN A 1099 -52.12 41.81 21.22
C GLN A 1099 -53.45 41.26 20.73
N TYR A 1100 -53.40 40.32 19.77
CA TYR A 1100 -54.58 39.64 19.27
C TYR A 1100 -55.30 38.86 20.37
N SER A 1101 -54.59 38.00 21.10
CA SER A 1101 -55.15 37.23 22.21
C SER A 1101 -55.70 38.14 23.31
N THR A 1102 -55.00 39.22 23.65
CA THR A 1102 -55.46 40.19 24.66
C THR A 1102 -56.74 40.89 24.22
N SER A 1103 -56.83 41.28 22.94
CA SER A 1103 -58.02 41.91 22.38
C SER A 1103 -59.22 40.96 22.35
N GLN A 1104 -58.99 39.67 22.09
CA GLN A 1104 -60.03 38.63 22.15
C GLN A 1104 -60.51 38.32 23.57
N VAL A 1105 -59.64 38.46 24.58
CA VAL A 1105 -60.03 38.28 26.00
C VAL A 1105 -60.84 39.48 26.52
N ILE A 1106 -60.58 40.68 25.98
CA ILE A 1106 -61.30 41.91 26.34
C ILE A 1106 -62.66 42.01 25.62
N SER A 1107 -62.77 41.45 24.41
CA SER A 1107 -64.02 41.36 23.63
C SER A 1107 -64.89 40.20 24.07
#